data_AF-A0A431TZ42-F1
#
_entry.id   AF-A0A431TZ42-F1
#
_cell.length_a   1.000
_cell.length_b   1.000
_cell.length_c   1.000
_cell.angle_alpha   90.00
_cell.angle_beta   90.00
_cell.angle_gamma   90.00
#
_symmetry.space_group_name_H-M   'P 1'
#
loop_
_entity.id
_entity.type
_entity.pdbx_description
1 polymer ?
#
loop_
_entity_poly.entity_id
_entity_poly.type
_entity_poly.pdbx_seq_one_letter_code
_entity_poly.pdbx_strand_id
1 'polypeptide(L)'
;MLNKYSTLGLALLTGFAAQAQDASRATAQRINGADGLPEFVQFAATARPADAHAAFAAALPLTQHDELRPARTEADGLGFTHEKFQQYYKGVKVEHATYTAHRRNGQVESLSGDFEQPAQELSVRPTVSANAALDAALSFVRARRYMWETANEGAMAQQMEGKSTFRPAGELVLVRNVMSIDAAKNGKLTLAWKFDVYAAEPVSRAYVYVDAHTGEIVLQDAIIKHAAATGNFATAYSGTRALATDSYNGSYRLREYTRGLGIETYNSRKSNSYTSSVDFTDADNNWTAAEYNNANYDNVAGDAHFGAQATYDYWKLVHGRNSYDNAGAKIKSYVHFDDVPGGAGYENAFWNGSVMTYGDGASTFKPLTAMDVCGHEIGHAVCEKTANLTYQNESGAMNEGFSDIWGACVEARAVSSYGLTGKSTYLIGEEIMKAGGALRSMSNPNAYGQPDTYQGTYWKATTSSPTQSNDYGGVHTNSGVLNFWFYLLAQGGSGTNDKGSAYSVAGIGIDNAAKIAYRMESVYLSASSNYAAARTAGISAATDLFGAGSTQVTAVTNAWYAVGVGAAAGGGGTTPTTPTYCASNGTNQGYEWIDLVQLGSINRSSSKETGGYYNGTASSTTLTAGSATTIYFSAGFTSTAYTEYWKVYIDYNKDGDFTDSGELVVSGSSSSTGTLSGTFTPPTTAKNGTTRLRVVMSDASATTSCGTFSYGETEDYTVNISGGTALAPTLAGISGATPIGNEVAREARAYPNPTAGLLTVALPNEGAVQSVKVYDQRGAEVKVRVLDGGQLDVSSLKAGIYQVSLSDGQKAFRTRFVKE
;
A
#
# COMPACT_ATOMS: atom_id res chain seq x y z
N MET A 1 69.37 -46.58 -5.71
CA MET A 1 67.96 -46.96 -5.96
C MET A 1 67.29 -45.70 -6.49
N LEU A 2 67.00 -45.59 -7.78
CA LEU A 2 65.67 -45.83 -8.38
C LEU A 2 64.55 -45.10 -7.60
N ASN A 3 64.03 -43.98 -8.14
CA ASN A 3 62.82 -43.90 -9.01
C ASN A 3 61.51 -44.01 -8.19
N LYS A 4 60.45 -43.22 -8.36
CA LYS A 4 60.01 -42.12 -9.28
C LYS A 4 58.93 -41.31 -8.50
N TYR A 5 58.36 -40.15 -8.87
CA TYR A 5 58.29 -39.21 -10.02
C TYR A 5 57.92 -37.82 -9.39
N SER A 6 57.82 -36.64 -10.03
CA SER A 6 58.20 -36.08 -11.36
C SER A 6 58.12 -34.54 -11.27
N THR A 7 58.77 -33.80 -12.17
CA THR A 7 58.78 -32.31 -12.23
C THR A 7 57.63 -31.70 -13.04
N LEU A 8 57.10 -30.54 -12.63
CA LEU A 8 56.82 -29.37 -13.50
C LEU A 8 56.43 -28.13 -12.67
N GLY A 9 56.65 -26.92 -13.20
CA GLY A 9 56.11 -25.66 -12.63
C GLY A 9 57.11 -24.51 -12.52
N LEU A 10 57.26 -23.71 -13.59
CA LEU A 10 57.98 -22.42 -13.56
C LEU A 10 57.31 -21.42 -14.52
N ALA A 11 57.21 -20.15 -14.09
CA ALA A 11 56.51 -19.04 -14.73
C ALA A 11 54.96 -19.18 -14.78
N LEU A 12 54.18 -18.09 -14.78
CA LEU A 12 54.51 -16.66 -14.89
C LEU A 12 54.15 -15.85 -13.63
N LEU A 13 54.86 -14.74 -13.40
CA LEU A 13 54.34 -13.59 -12.64
C LEU A 13 53.55 -12.66 -13.58
N THR A 14 52.24 -12.60 -13.43
CA THR A 14 51.36 -11.46 -13.80
C THR A 14 50.00 -11.66 -13.13
N GLY A 15 49.49 -10.72 -12.32
CA GLY A 15 48.13 -10.87 -11.78
C GLY A 15 47.67 -9.96 -10.61
N PHE A 16 48.57 -9.35 -9.85
CA PHE A 16 48.26 -8.59 -8.61
C PHE A 16 47.55 -7.22 -8.81
N ALA A 17 46.60 -7.15 -9.75
CA ALA A 17 45.69 -6.02 -9.94
C ALA A 17 44.25 -6.45 -10.34
N ALA A 18 44.02 -7.72 -10.71
CA ALA A 18 42.74 -8.14 -11.32
C ALA A 18 41.63 -8.47 -10.31
N GLN A 19 41.95 -9.06 -9.15
CA GLN A 19 40.94 -9.63 -8.24
C GLN A 19 40.00 -8.60 -7.59
N ALA A 20 40.36 -7.31 -7.57
CA ALA A 20 39.51 -6.26 -7.02
C ALA A 20 38.41 -5.76 -7.99
N GLN A 21 38.52 -6.02 -9.30
CA GLN A 21 37.59 -5.48 -10.31
C GLN A 21 36.56 -6.48 -10.85
N ASP A 22 36.73 -7.79 -10.67
CA ASP A 22 35.80 -8.78 -11.23
C ASP A 22 34.63 -9.11 -10.29
N ALA A 23 34.75 -8.84 -8.97
CA ALA A 23 33.68 -9.09 -8.00
C ALA A 23 32.38 -8.33 -8.31
N SER A 24 32.46 -7.13 -8.89
CA SER A 24 31.31 -6.32 -9.31
C SER A 24 30.62 -6.82 -10.58
N ARG A 25 31.22 -7.79 -11.30
CA ARG A 25 30.60 -8.45 -12.48
C ARG A 25 29.80 -9.71 -12.13
N ALA A 26 29.98 -10.26 -10.94
CA ALA A 26 29.26 -11.45 -10.46
C ALA A 26 27.92 -11.12 -9.76
N THR A 27 27.76 -9.90 -9.25
CA THR A 27 26.59 -9.47 -8.46
C THR A 27 25.61 -8.63 -9.29
N ALA A 28 24.34 -9.02 -9.31
CA ALA A 28 23.26 -8.24 -9.93
C ALA A 28 22.81 -7.06 -9.06
N GLN A 29 22.88 -7.21 -7.74
CA GLN A 29 22.57 -6.16 -6.76
C GLN A 29 23.46 -6.33 -5.51
N ARG A 30 23.85 -5.22 -4.89
CA ARG A 30 24.57 -5.17 -3.61
C ARG A 30 24.05 -3.99 -2.80
N ILE A 31 23.75 -4.22 -1.52
CA ILE A 31 23.41 -3.17 -0.54
C ILE A 31 24.43 -3.32 0.59
N ASN A 32 25.05 -2.20 0.97
CA ASN A 32 25.98 -2.13 2.08
C ASN A 32 25.38 -1.30 3.22
N GLY A 33 25.71 -1.67 4.46
CA GLY A 33 25.34 -0.94 5.66
C GLY A 33 26.15 0.32 5.88
N ALA A 34 25.92 0.98 7.02
CA ALA A 34 26.51 2.29 7.33
C ALA A 34 28.04 2.29 7.53
N ASP A 35 28.64 1.11 7.76
CA ASP A 35 30.09 0.88 7.81
C ASP A 35 30.70 0.46 6.46
N GLY A 36 29.88 0.30 5.43
CA GLY A 36 30.28 -0.10 4.08
C GLY A 36 30.40 -1.62 3.88
N LEU A 37 30.11 -2.45 4.90
CA LEU A 37 30.06 -3.91 4.76
C LEU A 37 28.70 -4.34 4.15
N PRO A 38 28.60 -5.50 3.47
CA PRO A 38 27.38 -5.85 2.73
C PRO A 38 26.28 -6.37 3.66
N GLU A 39 25.10 -5.78 3.57
CA GLU A 39 23.88 -6.30 4.24
C GLU A 39 23.07 -7.21 3.33
N PHE A 40 23.15 -7.01 2.01
CA PHE A 40 22.50 -7.85 1.00
C PHE A 40 23.34 -7.96 -0.28
N VAL A 41 23.42 -9.17 -0.84
CA VAL A 41 24.11 -9.45 -2.11
C VAL A 41 23.26 -10.39 -2.95
N GLN A 42 22.92 -10.00 -4.18
CA GLN A 42 22.27 -10.88 -5.15
C GLN A 42 23.24 -11.25 -6.27
N PHE A 43 23.40 -12.55 -6.54
CA PHE A 43 24.28 -13.03 -7.60
C PHE A 43 23.56 -13.07 -8.95
N ALA A 44 24.24 -12.61 -10.00
CA ALA A 44 23.76 -12.74 -11.37
C ALA A 44 23.63 -14.24 -11.73
N ALA A 45 22.61 -14.60 -12.52
CA ALA A 45 22.29 -16.01 -12.80
C ALA A 45 23.46 -16.82 -13.41
N THR A 46 24.38 -16.15 -14.10
CA THR A 46 25.61 -16.73 -14.69
C THR A 46 26.76 -16.92 -13.70
N ALA A 47 26.67 -16.41 -12.47
CA ALA A 47 27.76 -16.34 -11.49
C ALA A 47 27.33 -16.77 -10.07
N ARG A 48 26.26 -17.55 -9.96
CA ARG A 48 25.73 -18.04 -8.67
C ARG A 48 26.66 -19.07 -8.01
N PRO A 49 27.08 -18.86 -6.75
CA PRO A 49 27.88 -19.83 -6.00
C PRO A 49 27.16 -21.17 -5.78
N ALA A 50 27.92 -22.26 -5.69
CA ALA A 50 27.38 -23.61 -5.47
C ALA A 50 26.91 -23.84 -4.01
N ASP A 51 27.53 -23.15 -3.06
CA ASP A 51 27.29 -23.27 -1.61
C ASP A 51 27.56 -21.93 -0.88
N ALA A 52 27.19 -21.89 0.40
CA ALA A 52 27.29 -20.71 1.24
C ALA A 52 28.74 -20.23 1.50
N HIS A 53 29.72 -21.13 1.63
CA HIS A 53 31.11 -20.73 1.88
C HIS A 53 31.72 -20.07 0.64
N ALA A 54 31.45 -20.62 -0.54
CA ALA A 54 31.82 -19.99 -1.81
C ALA A 54 31.15 -18.63 -1.99
N ALA A 55 29.90 -18.47 -1.53
CA ALA A 55 29.20 -17.19 -1.55
C ALA A 55 29.78 -16.16 -0.57
N PHE A 56 30.09 -16.56 0.67
CA PHE A 56 30.71 -15.67 1.66
C PHE A 56 32.09 -15.21 1.21
N ALA A 57 32.93 -16.11 0.67
CA ALA A 57 34.25 -15.78 0.14
C ALA A 57 34.22 -14.84 -1.08
N ALA A 58 33.11 -14.79 -1.83
CA ALA A 58 32.92 -13.87 -2.94
C ALA A 58 32.32 -12.50 -2.52
N ALA A 59 31.59 -12.46 -1.40
CA ALA A 59 30.83 -11.30 -0.94
C ALA A 59 31.51 -10.49 0.18
N LEU A 60 32.08 -11.18 1.16
CA LEU A 60 32.53 -10.64 2.46
C LEU A 60 34.07 -10.56 2.54
N PRO A 61 34.63 -9.57 3.26
CA PRO A 61 36.08 -9.39 3.39
C PRO A 61 36.67 -10.33 4.47
N LEU A 62 36.42 -11.63 4.35
CA LEU A 62 36.83 -12.64 5.34
C LEU A 62 38.36 -12.69 5.55
N THR A 63 38.79 -12.79 6.80
CA THR A 63 40.21 -13.00 7.16
C THR A 63 40.45 -14.42 7.67
N GLN A 64 41.72 -14.79 7.88
CA GLN A 64 42.11 -16.05 8.56
C GLN A 64 41.59 -16.20 10.00
N HIS A 65 40.96 -15.15 10.55
CA HIS A 65 40.40 -15.14 11.90
C HIS A 65 38.88 -15.29 11.92
N ASP A 66 38.20 -15.19 10.77
CA ASP A 66 36.74 -15.20 10.67
C ASP A 66 36.21 -16.60 10.36
N GLU A 67 35.19 -17.04 11.09
CA GLU A 67 34.45 -18.27 10.84
C GLU A 67 32.95 -17.97 10.79
N LEU A 68 32.27 -18.36 9.70
CA LEU A 68 30.81 -18.40 9.64
C LEU A 68 30.36 -19.84 9.87
N ARG A 69 29.82 -20.14 11.07
CA ARG A 69 29.41 -21.50 11.46
C ARG A 69 27.91 -21.70 11.21
N PRO A 70 27.47 -22.83 10.63
CA PRO A 70 26.04 -23.12 10.44
C PRO A 70 25.27 -23.07 11.76
N ALA A 71 24.13 -22.37 11.78
CA ALA A 71 23.28 -22.23 12.96
C ALA A 71 21.89 -22.86 12.75
N ARG A 72 21.26 -22.65 11.57
CA ARG A 72 19.94 -23.20 11.24
C ARG A 72 19.74 -23.29 9.73
N THR A 73 19.00 -24.29 9.25
CA THR A 73 18.55 -24.38 7.85
C THR A 73 17.04 -24.53 7.81
N GLU A 74 16.39 -23.82 6.90
CA GLU A 74 14.95 -23.92 6.62
C GLU A 74 14.69 -24.04 5.12
N ALA A 75 13.48 -24.47 4.73
CA ALA A 75 13.00 -24.38 3.36
C ALA A 75 11.62 -23.71 3.33
N ASP A 76 11.32 -22.95 2.27
CA ASP A 76 10.06 -22.24 2.12
C ASP A 76 9.15 -22.81 1.01
N GLY A 77 7.89 -22.37 1.01
CA GLY A 77 6.89 -22.76 0.00
C GLY A 77 7.17 -22.24 -1.41
N LEU A 78 8.25 -21.48 -1.62
CA LEU A 78 8.71 -20.97 -2.91
C LEU A 78 9.98 -21.71 -3.39
N GLY A 79 10.35 -22.80 -2.72
CA GLY A 79 11.48 -23.66 -3.10
C GLY A 79 12.86 -23.05 -2.84
N PHE A 80 12.96 -22.02 -1.97
CA PHE A 80 14.25 -21.68 -1.38
C PHE A 80 14.59 -22.61 -0.22
N THR A 81 15.89 -22.80 0.00
CA THR A 81 16.51 -23.23 1.25
C THR A 81 17.27 -22.05 1.82
N HIS A 82 17.01 -21.69 3.08
CA HIS A 82 17.64 -20.58 3.78
C HIS A 82 18.63 -21.15 4.81
N GLU A 83 19.92 -21.02 4.54
CA GLU A 83 21.01 -21.53 5.38
C GLU A 83 21.57 -20.36 6.21
N LYS A 84 21.27 -20.29 7.51
CA LYS A 84 21.70 -19.21 8.43
C LYS A 84 22.92 -19.61 9.24
N PHE A 85 23.88 -18.69 9.33
CA PHE A 85 25.19 -18.82 9.94
C PHE A 85 25.43 -17.75 11.01
N GLN A 86 26.23 -18.11 12.02
CA GLN A 86 26.69 -17.24 13.11
C GLN A 86 28.17 -16.91 12.89
N GLN A 87 28.55 -15.64 12.97
CA GLN A 87 29.96 -15.24 12.89
C GLN A 87 30.69 -15.53 14.21
N TYR A 88 31.93 -15.97 14.08
CA TYR A 88 32.94 -16.05 15.13
C TYR A 88 34.23 -15.38 14.63
N TYR A 89 34.95 -14.71 15.53
CA TYR A 89 36.29 -14.15 15.28
C TYR A 89 37.28 -14.74 16.29
N LYS A 90 38.37 -15.35 15.80
CA LYS A 90 39.33 -16.15 16.59
C LYS A 90 38.65 -17.18 17.52
N GLY A 91 37.54 -17.76 17.04
CA GLY A 91 36.74 -18.74 17.78
C GLY A 91 35.76 -18.16 18.82
N VAL A 92 35.79 -16.86 19.10
CA VAL A 92 34.81 -16.17 19.98
C VAL A 92 33.61 -15.71 19.15
N LYS A 93 32.39 -15.91 19.67
CA LYS A 93 31.15 -15.55 18.98
C LYS A 93 31.04 -14.03 18.82
N VAL A 94 30.65 -13.57 17.64
CA VAL A 94 30.32 -12.16 17.40
C VAL A 94 28.81 -11.97 17.54
N GLU A 95 28.37 -11.26 18.58
CA GLU A 95 26.95 -11.11 18.90
C GLU A 95 26.25 -10.23 17.83
N HIS A 96 24.99 -10.57 17.55
CA HIS A 96 24.13 -9.99 16.48
C HIS A 96 24.59 -10.25 15.03
N ALA A 97 25.90 -10.32 14.76
CA ALA A 97 26.45 -10.63 13.44
C ALA A 97 26.08 -12.05 12.97
N THR A 98 25.11 -12.12 12.06
CA THR A 98 24.61 -13.38 11.47
C THR A 98 24.30 -13.19 9.99
N TYR A 99 24.68 -14.17 9.17
CA TYR A 99 24.52 -14.12 7.71
C TYR A 99 23.70 -15.31 7.20
N THR A 100 22.89 -15.10 6.18
CA THR A 100 21.97 -16.10 5.61
C THR A 100 22.24 -16.25 4.13
N ALA A 101 22.42 -17.49 3.67
CA ALA A 101 22.48 -17.82 2.24
C ALA A 101 21.12 -18.33 1.77
N HIS A 102 20.58 -17.69 0.72
CA HIS A 102 19.29 -18.02 0.12
C HIS A 102 19.53 -18.83 -1.16
N ARG A 103 19.21 -20.12 -1.11
CA ARG A 103 19.61 -21.12 -2.10
C ARG A 103 18.39 -21.69 -2.81
N ARG A 104 18.40 -21.80 -4.13
CA ARG A 104 17.34 -22.44 -4.94
C ARG A 104 17.98 -23.23 -6.07
N ASN A 105 17.37 -24.34 -6.48
CA ASN A 105 17.86 -25.21 -7.55
C ASN A 105 19.33 -25.65 -7.36
N GLY A 106 19.77 -25.80 -6.10
CA GLY A 106 21.14 -26.18 -5.74
C GLY A 106 22.18 -25.05 -5.71
N GLN A 107 21.84 -23.81 -6.08
CA GLN A 107 22.76 -22.66 -6.13
C GLN A 107 22.31 -21.52 -5.22
N VAL A 108 23.27 -20.73 -4.70
CA VAL A 108 22.99 -19.54 -3.89
C VAL A 108 22.55 -18.40 -4.82
N GLU A 109 21.31 -17.92 -4.68
CA GLU A 109 20.77 -16.80 -5.46
C GLU A 109 21.14 -15.45 -4.82
N SER A 110 21.13 -15.38 -3.49
CA SER A 110 21.48 -14.19 -2.72
C SER A 110 21.96 -14.50 -1.31
N LEU A 111 22.51 -13.49 -0.64
CA LEU A 111 22.84 -13.47 0.78
C LEU A 111 22.13 -12.28 1.46
N SER A 112 21.78 -12.41 2.74
CA SER A 112 21.39 -11.29 3.60
C SER A 112 21.86 -11.47 5.04
N GLY A 113 22.17 -10.37 5.73
CA GLY A 113 22.52 -10.40 7.15
C GLY A 113 23.48 -9.28 7.55
N ASP A 114 24.20 -9.49 8.64
CA ASP A 114 25.20 -8.56 9.18
C ASP A 114 26.54 -9.30 9.41
N PHE A 115 27.65 -8.62 9.11
CA PHE A 115 29.01 -9.14 9.22
C PHE A 115 29.93 -8.06 9.81
N GLU A 116 30.58 -8.37 10.91
CA GLU A 116 31.41 -7.46 11.68
C GLU A 116 32.89 -7.61 11.34
N GLN A 117 33.59 -6.52 11.10
CA GLN A 117 35.04 -6.54 10.90
C GLN A 117 35.75 -5.61 11.90
N PRO A 118 36.59 -6.14 12.82
CA PRO A 118 37.35 -5.29 13.74
C PRO A 118 38.41 -4.51 12.96
N ALA A 119 38.40 -3.18 13.11
CA ALA A 119 39.25 -2.27 12.34
C ALA A 119 40.77 -2.38 12.61
N GLN A 120 41.16 -3.11 13.66
CA GLN A 120 42.52 -3.53 13.99
C GLN A 120 42.45 -4.94 14.59
N GLU A 121 43.59 -5.64 14.69
CA GLU A 121 43.61 -7.00 15.24
C GLU A 121 43.20 -7.02 16.72
N LEU A 122 42.04 -7.58 17.03
CA LEU A 122 41.46 -7.55 18.37
C LEU A 122 41.96 -8.72 19.22
N SER A 123 42.21 -8.46 20.51
CA SER A 123 42.47 -9.50 21.51
C SER A 123 41.18 -10.22 21.88
N VAL A 124 41.24 -11.55 21.94
CA VAL A 124 40.16 -12.40 22.47
C VAL A 124 40.50 -13.03 23.83
N ARG A 125 41.57 -12.57 24.47
CA ARG A 125 42.01 -13.04 25.78
C ARG A 125 41.57 -12.05 26.87
N PRO A 126 40.59 -12.37 27.73
CA PRO A 126 40.11 -11.46 28.77
C PRO A 126 41.18 -11.18 29.83
N THR A 127 41.15 -9.97 30.39
CA THR A 127 41.96 -9.57 31.56
C THR A 127 41.11 -9.30 32.82
N VAL A 128 39.80 -9.08 32.65
CA VAL A 128 38.80 -9.09 33.74
C VAL A 128 38.20 -10.50 33.84
N SER A 129 38.05 -11.02 35.05
CA SER A 129 37.45 -12.34 35.28
C SER A 129 35.92 -12.30 35.17
N ALA A 130 35.29 -13.41 34.78
CA ALA A 130 33.84 -13.50 34.68
C ALA A 130 33.11 -13.18 36.01
N ASN A 131 33.74 -13.43 37.16
CA ASN A 131 33.17 -13.04 38.47
C ASN A 131 33.21 -11.52 38.67
N ALA A 132 34.35 -10.87 38.43
CA ALA A 132 34.46 -9.41 38.57
C ALA A 132 33.58 -8.65 37.55
N ALA A 133 33.43 -9.21 36.35
CA ALA A 133 32.50 -8.70 35.35
C ALA A 133 31.02 -8.93 35.73
N LEU A 134 30.68 -10.05 36.38
CA LEU A 134 29.35 -10.26 36.94
C LEU A 134 29.05 -9.26 38.06
N ASP A 135 29.99 -9.04 38.98
CA ASP A 135 29.85 -8.06 40.07
C ASP A 135 29.60 -6.65 39.50
N ALA A 136 30.27 -6.28 38.41
CA ALA A 136 30.01 -5.04 37.68
C ALA A 136 28.60 -5.01 37.04
N ALA A 137 28.16 -6.09 36.38
CA ALA A 137 26.81 -6.21 35.82
C ALA A 137 25.70 -6.09 36.89
N LEU A 138 25.89 -6.70 38.07
CA LEU A 138 24.96 -6.60 39.19
C LEU A 138 24.97 -5.20 39.83
N SER A 139 26.14 -4.56 39.90
CA SER A 139 26.29 -3.16 40.36
C SER A 139 25.72 -2.13 39.38
N PHE A 140 25.56 -2.50 38.11
CA PHE A 140 24.84 -1.74 37.09
C PHE A 140 23.32 -1.93 37.18
N VAL A 141 22.82 -3.17 37.27
CA VAL A 141 21.38 -3.47 37.31
C VAL A 141 20.71 -3.10 38.64
N ARG A 142 21.42 -3.24 39.77
CA ARG A 142 20.98 -2.76 41.11
C ARG A 142 19.60 -3.24 41.57
N ALA A 143 19.22 -4.48 41.23
CA ALA A 143 17.98 -5.05 41.74
C ALA A 143 18.02 -5.17 43.28
N ARG A 144 16.85 -4.98 43.92
CA ARG A 144 16.66 -5.25 45.36
C ARG A 144 16.52 -6.75 45.64
N ARG A 145 16.10 -7.53 44.64
CA ARG A 145 16.12 -9.01 44.66
C ARG A 145 16.24 -9.56 43.24
N TYR A 146 17.10 -10.55 43.04
CA TYR A 146 17.27 -11.28 41.79
C TYR A 146 16.50 -12.61 41.75
N MET A 147 16.27 -13.18 40.56
CA MET A 147 15.42 -14.37 40.42
C MET A 147 16.01 -15.61 41.09
N TRP A 148 17.34 -15.78 41.09
CA TRP A 148 18.04 -16.85 41.80
C TRP A 148 18.05 -16.70 43.34
N GLU A 149 17.48 -15.61 43.86
CA GLU A 149 17.33 -15.33 45.30
C GLU A 149 15.88 -15.57 45.76
N THR A 150 15.03 -16.10 44.88
CA THR A 150 13.63 -16.45 45.18
C THR A 150 13.50 -17.91 45.62
N ALA A 151 12.43 -18.22 46.34
CA ALA A 151 12.15 -19.60 46.74
C ALA A 151 11.81 -20.47 45.52
N ASN A 152 12.35 -21.70 45.49
CA ASN A 152 12.16 -22.70 44.42
C ASN A 152 12.80 -22.36 43.05
N GLU A 153 13.71 -21.38 42.99
CA GLU A 153 14.30 -20.87 41.73
C GLU A 153 14.86 -21.97 40.80
N GLY A 154 15.64 -22.92 41.33
CA GLY A 154 16.24 -23.99 40.52
C GLY A 154 15.23 -24.97 39.92
N ALA A 155 14.07 -25.16 40.55
CA ALA A 155 12.99 -25.95 39.97
C ALA A 155 12.31 -25.21 38.80
N MET A 156 12.13 -23.89 38.95
CA MET A 156 11.60 -23.03 37.88
C MET A 156 12.57 -22.92 36.71
N ALA A 157 13.87 -22.73 36.96
CA ALA A 157 14.93 -22.72 35.95
C ALA A 157 14.99 -24.05 35.17
N GLN A 158 14.83 -25.17 35.88
CA GLN A 158 14.86 -26.50 35.27
C GLN A 158 13.63 -26.78 34.40
N GLN A 159 12.46 -26.27 34.80
CA GLN A 159 11.20 -26.40 34.05
C GLN A 159 11.13 -25.46 32.84
N MET A 160 11.60 -24.21 32.97
CA MET A 160 11.45 -23.19 31.93
C MET A 160 12.60 -23.18 30.91
N GLU A 161 13.82 -23.45 31.35
CA GLU A 161 15.03 -23.24 30.54
C GLU A 161 15.99 -24.44 30.52
N GLY A 162 15.67 -25.52 31.23
CA GLY A 162 16.54 -26.69 31.36
C GLY A 162 17.79 -26.46 32.23
N LYS A 163 17.88 -25.31 32.93
CA LYS A 163 19.03 -24.88 33.74
C LYS A 163 18.84 -25.26 35.21
N SER A 164 19.92 -25.46 35.95
CA SER A 164 19.85 -25.75 37.40
C SER A 164 19.62 -24.51 38.29
N THR A 165 19.77 -23.30 37.75
CA THR A 165 19.61 -22.02 38.45
C THR A 165 19.43 -20.87 37.43
N PHE A 166 18.83 -19.76 37.86
CA PHE A 166 18.83 -18.48 37.15
C PHE A 166 20.09 -17.63 37.41
N ARG A 167 21.03 -18.07 38.26
CA ARG A 167 22.25 -17.29 38.53
C ARG A 167 23.09 -17.14 37.25
N PRO A 168 23.48 -15.93 36.81
CA PRO A 168 24.14 -15.74 35.52
C PRO A 168 25.51 -16.39 35.47
N ALA A 169 25.81 -17.02 34.34
CA ALA A 169 27.15 -17.45 33.93
C ALA A 169 27.64 -16.55 32.79
N GLY A 170 28.93 -16.22 32.78
CA GLY A 170 29.52 -15.36 31.75
C GLY A 170 29.83 -16.11 30.46
N GLU A 171 29.16 -15.76 29.36
CA GLU A 171 29.56 -16.14 28.00
C GLU A 171 30.56 -15.08 27.48
N LEU A 172 31.69 -15.49 26.91
CA LEU A 172 32.65 -14.56 26.30
C LEU A 172 32.26 -14.33 24.83
N VAL A 173 31.97 -13.08 24.47
CA VAL A 173 31.50 -12.67 23.14
C VAL A 173 32.23 -11.42 22.65
N LEU A 174 32.02 -11.08 21.38
CA LEU A 174 32.41 -9.82 20.75
C LEU A 174 31.14 -9.03 20.40
N VAL A 175 31.05 -7.75 20.78
CA VAL A 175 29.86 -6.92 20.54
C VAL A 175 30.24 -5.44 20.37
N ARG A 176 29.46 -4.64 19.62
CA ARG A 176 29.69 -3.18 19.53
C ARG A 176 29.46 -2.52 20.90
N ASN A 177 30.42 -1.72 21.35
CA ASN A 177 30.28 -0.87 22.52
C ASN A 177 29.45 0.37 22.15
N VAL A 178 28.15 0.35 22.45
CA VAL A 178 27.20 1.43 22.14
C VAL A 178 26.93 2.34 23.33
N MET A 179 27.45 2.01 24.52
CA MET A 179 27.25 2.77 25.76
C MET A 179 28.39 3.76 26.06
N SER A 180 29.54 3.66 25.39
CA SER A 180 30.64 4.61 25.59
C SER A 180 30.37 5.96 24.94
N ILE A 181 30.56 7.04 25.72
CA ILE A 181 30.54 8.43 25.22
C ILE A 181 31.85 8.83 24.53
N ASP A 182 32.90 8.01 24.63
CA ASP A 182 34.16 8.21 23.92
C ASP A 182 34.00 7.79 22.45
N ALA A 183 34.11 8.74 21.52
CA ALA A 183 34.00 8.50 20.08
C ALA A 183 35.07 7.55 19.52
N ALA A 184 36.17 7.30 20.23
CA ALA A 184 37.15 6.27 19.87
C ALA A 184 36.66 4.85 20.20
N LYS A 185 35.81 4.69 21.23
CA LYS A 185 35.21 3.41 21.68
C LYS A 185 33.82 3.15 21.11
N ASN A 186 33.02 4.20 20.90
CA ASN A 186 31.62 4.07 20.51
C ASN A 186 31.47 3.38 19.13
N GLY A 187 30.56 2.42 19.06
CA GLY A 187 30.31 1.57 17.90
C GLY A 187 31.43 0.56 17.61
N LYS A 188 32.50 0.47 18.42
CA LYS A 188 33.62 -0.46 18.16
C LYS A 188 33.34 -1.84 18.74
N LEU A 189 33.65 -2.86 17.94
CA LEU A 189 33.61 -4.25 18.38
C LEU A 189 34.59 -4.47 19.55
N THR A 190 34.05 -4.94 20.67
CA THR A 190 34.74 -5.04 21.97
C THR A 190 34.55 -6.45 22.54
N LEU A 191 35.60 -7.01 23.15
CA LEU A 191 35.52 -8.28 23.87
C LEU A 191 34.76 -8.09 25.18
N ALA A 192 33.67 -8.84 25.39
CA ALA A 192 32.78 -8.66 26.53
C ALA A 192 32.35 -9.99 27.16
N TRP A 193 32.14 -9.98 28.47
CA TRP A 193 31.37 -10.98 29.18
C TRP A 193 29.88 -10.64 29.09
N LYS A 194 29.07 -11.55 28.55
CA LYS A 194 27.62 -11.48 28.47
C LYS A 194 26.99 -12.24 29.63
N PHE A 195 26.03 -11.61 30.30
CA PHE A 195 25.27 -12.17 31.43
C PHE A 195 23.76 -12.01 31.22
N ASP A 196 23.01 -13.10 31.35
CA ASP A 196 21.54 -13.10 31.39
C ASP A 196 21.07 -12.73 32.80
N VAL A 197 20.95 -11.42 33.08
CA VAL A 197 20.62 -10.91 34.42
C VAL A 197 19.11 -10.80 34.58
N TYR A 198 18.53 -11.64 35.44
CA TYR A 198 17.10 -11.65 35.74
C TYR A 198 16.83 -11.11 37.16
N ALA A 199 16.31 -9.89 37.24
CA ALA A 199 15.83 -9.26 38.46
C ALA A 199 14.37 -9.64 38.75
N ALA A 200 14.07 -9.95 40.01
CA ALA A 200 12.71 -10.18 40.49
C ALA A 200 12.08 -8.87 41.02
N GLU A 201 12.86 -7.99 41.65
CA GLU A 201 12.38 -6.74 42.24
C GLU A 201 13.38 -5.59 42.03
N PRO A 202 13.07 -4.58 41.20
CA PRO A 202 11.96 -4.53 40.24
C PRO A 202 12.10 -5.62 39.16
N VAL A 203 10.97 -6.08 38.59
CA VAL A 203 10.97 -7.11 37.54
C VAL A 203 11.64 -6.57 36.29
N SER A 204 12.79 -7.13 35.92
CA SER A 204 13.47 -6.85 34.65
C SER A 204 14.38 -8.01 34.28
N ARG A 205 14.66 -8.19 32.99
CA ARG A 205 15.61 -9.19 32.51
C ARG A 205 16.34 -8.66 31.30
N ALA A 206 17.66 -8.78 31.25
CA ALA A 206 18.48 -8.29 30.15
C ALA A 206 19.77 -9.10 29.98
N TYR A 207 20.26 -9.20 28.74
CA TYR A 207 21.66 -9.49 28.50
C TYR A 207 22.48 -8.22 28.79
N VAL A 208 23.29 -8.26 29.84
CA VAL A 208 24.24 -7.20 30.19
C VAL A 208 25.62 -7.62 29.68
N TYR A 209 26.28 -6.72 28.94
CA TYR A 209 27.58 -6.97 28.33
C TYR A 209 28.63 -6.08 29.01
N VAL A 210 29.68 -6.70 29.54
CA VAL A 210 30.73 -6.04 30.32
C VAL A 210 32.08 -6.24 29.65
N ASP A 211 32.79 -5.16 29.35
CA ASP A 211 34.12 -5.16 28.74
C ASP A 211 35.07 -6.10 29.51
N ALA A 212 35.57 -7.13 28.83
CA ALA A 212 36.40 -8.17 29.40
C ALA A 212 37.86 -7.73 29.62
N HIS A 213 38.19 -6.47 29.32
CA HIS A 213 39.45 -5.80 29.59
C HIS A 213 39.35 -4.67 30.62
N THR A 214 38.29 -3.87 30.59
CA THR A 214 38.13 -2.67 31.45
C THR A 214 37.11 -2.82 32.57
N GLY A 215 36.10 -3.69 32.42
CA GLY A 215 34.95 -3.77 33.33
C GLY A 215 33.85 -2.72 33.07
N GLU A 216 33.98 -1.88 32.04
CA GLU A 216 32.92 -0.96 31.59
C GLU A 216 31.69 -1.74 31.05
N ILE A 217 30.48 -1.21 31.25
CA ILE A 217 29.28 -1.77 30.59
C ILE A 217 29.24 -1.26 29.15
N VAL A 218 29.19 -2.17 28.18
CA VAL A 218 29.30 -1.83 26.74
C VAL A 218 27.98 -1.89 25.98
N LEU A 219 27.04 -2.70 26.48
CA LEU A 219 25.68 -2.86 25.96
C LEU A 219 24.76 -3.41 27.06
N GLN A 220 23.48 -3.04 27.00
CA GLN A 220 22.37 -3.76 27.62
C GLN A 220 21.32 -4.07 26.54
N ASP A 221 21.01 -5.35 26.31
CA ASP A 221 19.88 -5.80 25.49
C ASP A 221 18.79 -6.37 26.39
N ALA A 222 17.64 -5.71 26.44
CA ALA A 222 16.55 -6.10 27.35
C ALA A 222 15.79 -7.31 26.80
N ILE A 223 15.56 -8.31 27.65
CA ILE A 223 14.75 -9.50 27.36
C ILE A 223 13.30 -9.22 27.78
N ILE A 224 13.10 -8.76 29.03
CA ILE A 224 11.88 -8.06 29.43
C ILE A 224 12.08 -6.60 29.01
N LYS A 225 11.74 -6.30 27.75
CA LYS A 225 11.92 -4.97 27.14
C LYS A 225 11.09 -3.91 27.85
N HIS A 226 9.88 -4.28 28.25
CA HIS A 226 8.93 -3.41 28.91
C HIS A 226 8.17 -4.20 29.98
N ALA A 227 8.43 -3.91 31.26
CA ALA A 227 7.59 -4.37 32.35
C ALA A 227 6.37 -3.42 32.44
N ALA A 228 5.32 -3.73 31.68
CA ALA A 228 4.08 -2.98 31.74
C ALA A 228 3.43 -3.15 33.12
N ALA A 229 3.34 -2.05 33.86
CA ALA A 229 2.50 -1.93 35.05
C ALA A 229 1.12 -1.41 34.66
N THR A 230 0.12 -1.64 35.49
CA THR A 230 -1.22 -1.03 35.35
C THR A 230 -1.47 -0.15 36.56
N GLY A 231 -1.65 1.15 36.34
CA GLY A 231 -1.96 2.13 37.38
C GLY A 231 -3.43 2.49 37.39
N ASN A 232 -3.95 2.91 38.54
CA ASN A 232 -5.26 3.57 38.62
C ASN A 232 -5.05 5.07 38.53
N PHE A 233 -5.82 5.77 37.69
CA PHE A 233 -5.69 7.20 37.48
C PHE A 233 -7.05 7.89 37.57
N ALA A 234 -7.18 8.86 38.48
CA ALA A 234 -8.37 9.71 38.59
C ALA A 234 -8.29 10.90 37.62
N THR A 235 -8.75 10.68 36.38
CA THR A 235 -8.69 11.66 35.28
C THR A 235 -9.66 12.83 35.48
N ALA A 236 -9.56 13.89 34.67
CA ALA A 236 -10.44 15.05 34.71
C ALA A 236 -11.79 14.82 34.01
N TYR A 237 -11.79 14.15 32.85
CA TYR A 237 -12.98 13.96 32.01
C TYR A 237 -13.45 12.51 31.92
N SER A 238 -12.55 11.53 32.03
CA SER A 238 -12.89 10.11 31.87
C SER A 238 -13.28 9.41 33.18
N GLY A 239 -13.11 10.07 34.33
CA GLY A 239 -13.24 9.47 35.67
C GLY A 239 -12.04 8.57 36.03
N THR A 240 -12.19 7.67 36.99
CA THR A 240 -11.09 6.75 37.35
C THR A 240 -10.89 5.68 36.27
N ARG A 241 -9.66 5.55 35.77
CA ARG A 241 -9.29 4.62 34.69
C ARG A 241 -8.07 3.79 35.07
N ALA A 242 -8.02 2.55 34.56
CA ALA A 242 -6.84 1.70 34.65
C ALA A 242 -5.98 1.94 33.39
N LEU A 243 -4.78 2.49 33.57
CA LEU A 243 -3.85 2.87 32.50
C LEU A 243 -2.65 1.93 32.49
N ALA A 244 -2.16 1.56 31.31
CA ALA A 244 -0.84 0.94 31.22
C ALA A 244 0.25 2.01 31.45
N THR A 245 1.31 1.65 32.17
CA THR A 245 2.43 2.51 32.60
C THR A 245 3.73 1.69 32.63
N ASP A 246 4.90 2.31 32.76
CA ASP A 246 6.17 1.63 33.02
C ASP A 246 6.73 2.04 34.40
N SER A 247 7.56 1.17 34.97
CA SER A 247 8.32 1.50 36.18
C SER A 247 9.66 2.14 35.79
N TYR A 248 10.01 3.22 36.48
CA TYR A 248 11.14 4.07 36.18
C TYR A 248 11.78 4.56 37.47
N ASN A 249 13.07 4.29 37.68
CA ASN A 249 13.86 4.75 38.84
C ASN A 249 13.25 4.47 40.24
N GLY A 250 12.40 3.46 40.38
CA GLY A 250 11.72 3.13 41.64
C GLY A 250 10.36 3.80 41.84
N SER A 251 9.90 4.58 40.85
CA SER A 251 8.54 5.11 40.70
C SER A 251 7.89 4.53 39.42
N TYR A 252 6.76 5.10 39.02
CA TYR A 252 6.05 4.82 37.76
C TYR A 252 5.87 6.10 36.96
N ARG A 253 5.57 5.99 35.66
CA ARG A 253 5.28 7.16 34.80
C ARG A 253 4.29 6.84 33.69
N LEU A 254 3.74 7.89 33.07
CA LEU A 254 2.81 7.80 31.94
C LEU A 254 3.51 7.46 30.61
N ARG A 255 4.16 6.30 30.57
CA ARG A 255 4.68 5.67 29.36
C ARG A 255 4.30 4.20 29.31
N GLU A 256 3.96 3.68 28.15
CA GLU A 256 3.67 2.26 27.97
C GLU A 256 4.16 1.76 26.61
N TYR A 257 4.25 0.43 26.47
CA TYR A 257 4.80 -0.24 25.29
C TYR A 257 4.08 -1.56 24.96
N THR A 258 2.82 -1.67 25.39
CA THR A 258 1.90 -2.72 24.97
C THR A 258 1.20 -2.35 23.65
N ARG A 259 1.13 -1.05 23.34
CA ARG A 259 0.56 -0.48 22.13
C ARG A 259 1.66 0.05 21.19
N GLY A 260 1.92 -0.69 20.11
CA GLY A 260 2.91 -0.31 19.08
C GLY A 260 4.32 -0.15 19.62
N LEU A 261 5.01 0.90 19.17
CA LEU A 261 6.30 1.37 19.70
C LEU A 261 6.14 2.22 20.99
N GLY A 262 4.91 2.29 21.51
CA GLY A 262 4.56 2.86 22.81
C GLY A 262 3.66 4.09 22.77
N ILE A 263 3.16 4.45 23.94
CA ILE A 263 2.41 5.68 24.19
C ILE A 263 3.13 6.43 25.32
N GLU A 264 3.41 7.72 25.16
CA GLU A 264 4.14 8.54 26.14
C GLU A 264 3.42 9.87 26.38
N THR A 265 3.23 10.26 27.65
CA THR A 265 2.58 11.52 28.03
C THR A 265 3.49 12.39 28.90
N TYR A 266 3.67 13.64 28.48
CA TYR A 266 4.67 14.56 28.99
C TYR A 266 4.07 15.83 29.58
N ASN A 267 4.61 16.28 30.72
CA ASN A 267 4.28 17.58 31.31
C ASN A 267 5.17 18.66 30.70
N SER A 268 4.58 19.59 29.94
CA SER A 268 5.32 20.71 29.33
C SER A 268 5.49 21.90 30.26
N ARG A 269 4.92 21.84 31.49
CA ARG A 269 5.14 22.78 32.60
C ARG A 269 4.86 24.24 32.23
N LYS A 270 3.79 24.47 31.45
CA LYS A 270 3.33 25.78 30.96
C LYS A 270 4.43 26.49 30.17
N SER A 271 4.95 25.74 29.18
CA SER A 271 6.04 26.13 28.28
C SER A 271 5.76 25.65 26.85
N ASN A 272 6.45 26.25 25.88
CA ASN A 272 6.36 25.94 24.46
C ASN A 272 7.49 24.99 23.95
N SER A 273 8.28 24.41 24.86
CA SER A 273 9.49 23.64 24.53
C SER A 273 9.38 22.16 24.90
N TYR A 274 9.09 21.32 23.90
CA TYR A 274 8.96 19.86 24.00
C TYR A 274 10.21 19.14 24.55
N THR A 275 11.41 19.71 24.37
CA THR A 275 12.68 19.14 24.86
C THR A 275 12.94 19.41 26.33
N SER A 276 12.19 20.34 26.94
CA SER A 276 12.20 20.62 28.39
C SER A 276 10.97 20.06 29.12
N SER A 277 10.04 19.43 28.41
CA SER A 277 8.95 18.66 29.03
C SER A 277 9.51 17.44 29.77
N VAL A 278 8.81 16.99 30.81
CA VAL A 278 9.24 15.87 31.67
C VAL A 278 8.19 14.77 31.74
N ASP A 279 8.64 13.57 32.15
CA ASP A 279 7.73 12.50 32.57
C ASP A 279 6.89 12.99 33.75
N PHE A 280 5.57 12.73 33.72
CA PHE A 280 4.79 12.63 34.95
C PHE A 280 5.26 11.40 35.72
N THR A 281 5.49 11.50 37.03
CA THR A 281 5.98 10.37 37.85
C THR A 281 5.21 10.20 39.15
N ASP A 282 4.85 8.96 39.48
CA ASP A 282 4.06 8.59 40.66
C ASP A 282 4.72 7.49 41.50
N ALA A 283 4.53 7.51 42.82
CA ALA A 283 5.28 6.65 43.74
C ALA A 283 4.76 5.21 43.84
N ASP A 284 3.46 4.96 43.71
CA ASP A 284 2.84 3.64 43.91
C ASP A 284 1.94 3.16 42.76
N ASN A 285 1.79 3.99 41.72
CA ASN A 285 0.96 3.83 40.53
C ASN A 285 -0.56 4.02 40.77
N ASN A 286 -0.95 4.64 41.88
CA ASN A 286 -2.34 4.91 42.23
C ASN A 286 -2.59 6.44 42.23
N TRP A 287 -2.51 7.02 41.04
CA TRP A 287 -2.61 8.45 40.75
C TRP A 287 -3.97 9.03 41.17
N THR A 288 -4.12 9.49 42.42
CA THR A 288 -5.44 9.89 42.95
C THR A 288 -5.83 11.33 42.59
N ALA A 289 -7.13 11.62 42.74
CA ALA A 289 -7.63 12.98 42.64
C ALA A 289 -7.07 13.91 43.72
N ALA A 290 -6.58 13.39 44.85
CA ALA A 290 -5.97 14.22 45.89
C ALA A 290 -4.56 14.73 45.51
N GLU A 291 -3.88 14.04 44.60
CA GLU A 291 -2.53 14.39 44.14
C GLU A 291 -2.57 15.17 42.80
N TYR A 292 -3.38 14.71 41.84
CA TYR A 292 -3.32 15.18 40.46
C TYR A 292 -4.44 16.16 40.07
N ASN A 293 -5.60 16.18 40.75
CA ASN A 293 -6.61 17.23 40.55
C ASN A 293 -6.23 18.50 41.36
N ASN A 294 -5.08 19.06 41.01
CA ASN A 294 -4.39 20.12 41.74
C ASN A 294 -4.42 21.46 40.97
N ALA A 295 -3.70 22.48 41.45
CA ALA A 295 -3.68 23.82 40.85
C ALA A 295 -3.02 23.90 39.45
N ASN A 296 -2.37 22.84 38.98
CA ASN A 296 -1.90 22.72 37.60
C ASN A 296 -2.86 21.97 36.68
N TYR A 297 -3.87 21.28 37.23
CA TYR A 297 -4.71 20.31 36.53
C TYR A 297 -3.93 19.10 36.00
N ASP A 298 -2.89 18.63 36.72
CA ASP A 298 -2.03 17.50 36.30
C ASP A 298 -2.83 16.20 36.00
N ASN A 299 -4.08 16.07 36.48
CA ASN A 299 -4.97 14.96 36.17
C ASN A 299 -5.41 14.86 34.69
N VAL A 300 -5.27 15.94 33.91
CA VAL A 300 -5.54 15.96 32.46
C VAL A 300 -4.53 15.10 31.69
N ALA A 301 -3.34 14.85 32.27
CA ALA A 301 -2.37 13.92 31.72
C ALA A 301 -2.91 12.48 31.66
N GLY A 302 -3.74 12.10 32.64
CA GLY A 302 -4.43 10.81 32.63
C GLY A 302 -5.43 10.68 31.49
N ASP A 303 -6.20 11.75 31.19
CA ASP A 303 -7.06 11.75 30.00
C ASP A 303 -6.25 11.72 28.70
N ALA A 304 -5.20 12.53 28.57
CA ALA A 304 -4.37 12.56 27.36
C ALA A 304 -3.59 11.25 27.12
N HIS A 305 -3.30 10.47 28.17
CA HIS A 305 -2.73 9.13 28.08
C HIS A 305 -3.82 8.09 27.76
N PHE A 306 -4.96 8.14 28.43
CA PHE A 306 -6.09 7.23 28.22
C PHE A 306 -6.73 7.39 26.84
N GLY A 307 -6.90 8.62 26.37
CA GLY A 307 -7.42 8.93 25.03
C GLY A 307 -6.51 8.40 23.93
N ALA A 308 -5.19 8.51 24.10
CA ALA A 308 -4.22 7.88 23.21
C ALA A 308 -4.32 6.33 23.23
N GLN A 309 -4.49 5.72 24.40
CA GLN A 309 -4.71 4.26 24.54
C GLN A 309 -6.00 3.80 23.87
N ALA A 310 -7.12 4.48 24.14
CA ALA A 310 -8.44 4.19 23.56
C ALA A 310 -8.46 4.41 22.03
N THR A 311 -7.78 5.45 21.54
CA THR A 311 -7.67 5.72 20.10
C THR A 311 -6.85 4.66 19.37
N TYR A 312 -5.71 4.25 19.92
CA TYR A 312 -4.93 3.13 19.38
C TYR A 312 -5.76 1.84 19.37
N ASP A 313 -6.47 1.53 20.46
CA ASP A 313 -7.31 0.32 20.55
C ASP A 313 -8.46 0.36 19.53
N TYR A 314 -9.11 1.51 19.34
CA TYR A 314 -10.11 1.71 18.28
C TYR A 314 -9.52 1.42 16.89
N TRP A 315 -8.40 2.06 16.54
CA TRP A 315 -7.74 1.84 15.25
C TRP A 315 -7.34 0.38 15.03
N LYS A 316 -6.81 -0.26 16.07
CA LYS A 316 -6.33 -1.64 16.00
C LYS A 316 -7.45 -2.68 15.92
N LEU A 317 -8.55 -2.48 16.66
CA LEU A 317 -9.62 -3.45 16.78
C LEU A 317 -10.75 -3.26 15.75
N VAL A 318 -11.04 -2.02 15.34
CA VAL A 318 -12.12 -1.72 14.37
C VAL A 318 -11.62 -1.77 12.93
N HIS A 319 -10.40 -1.28 12.68
CA HIS A 319 -9.83 -1.09 11.34
C HIS A 319 -8.57 -1.92 11.07
N GLY A 320 -8.05 -2.66 12.05
CA GLY A 320 -6.80 -3.43 11.96
C GLY A 320 -5.52 -2.61 11.98
N ARG A 321 -5.63 -1.26 11.94
CA ARG A 321 -4.53 -0.32 11.73
C ARG A 321 -3.56 -0.32 12.93
N ASN A 322 -2.26 -0.39 12.66
CA ASN A 322 -1.23 -0.40 13.71
C ASN A 322 -0.74 1.03 14.01
N SER A 323 -1.36 1.74 14.96
CA SER A 323 -1.11 3.17 15.22
C SER A 323 -1.37 4.08 13.98
N TYR A 324 -1.06 5.37 14.10
CA TYR A 324 -1.38 6.36 13.07
C TYR A 324 -0.68 6.13 11.73
N ASP A 325 0.51 5.53 11.72
CA ASP A 325 1.29 5.22 10.51
C ASP A 325 1.05 3.82 9.91
N ASN A 326 0.24 2.98 10.57
CA ASN A 326 0.05 1.56 10.28
C ASN A 326 1.31 0.66 10.42
N ALA A 327 2.45 1.18 10.90
CA ALA A 327 3.63 0.38 11.27
C ALA A 327 3.84 0.31 12.80
N GLY A 328 3.05 1.05 13.58
CA GLY A 328 3.05 1.02 15.04
C GLY A 328 3.73 2.23 15.66
N ALA A 329 3.83 3.36 14.96
CA ALA A 329 4.49 4.57 15.45
C ALA A 329 4.08 4.94 16.89
N LYS A 330 5.08 5.41 17.64
CA LYS A 330 4.92 5.84 19.02
C LYS A 330 4.03 7.07 19.10
N ILE A 331 2.99 7.00 19.93
CA ILE A 331 2.02 8.08 20.15
C ILE A 331 2.54 8.95 21.31
N LYS A 332 2.74 10.26 21.09
CA LYS A 332 3.26 11.18 22.12
C LYS A 332 2.31 12.34 22.37
N SER A 333 1.85 12.46 23.61
CA SER A 333 0.95 13.51 24.09
C SER A 333 1.70 14.50 24.98
N TYR A 334 1.61 15.80 24.69
CA TYR A 334 2.19 16.86 25.50
C TYR A 334 1.09 17.75 26.07
N VAL A 335 0.92 17.72 27.40
CA VAL A 335 -0.06 18.55 28.13
C VAL A 335 0.63 19.72 28.82
N HIS A 336 -0.15 20.69 29.32
CA HIS A 336 0.33 21.95 29.88
C HIS A 336 1.26 22.71 28.92
N PHE A 337 0.92 22.70 27.63
CA PHE A 337 1.58 23.53 26.63
C PHE A 337 1.05 24.97 26.74
N ASP A 338 1.95 25.95 26.64
CA ASP A 338 1.63 27.38 26.65
C ASP A 338 2.50 28.05 25.58
N ASP A 339 1.89 28.59 24.52
CA ASP A 339 2.61 29.15 23.37
C ASP A 339 3.37 30.44 23.73
N VAL A 340 2.81 31.21 24.67
CA VAL A 340 3.40 32.38 25.32
C VAL A 340 3.58 32.09 26.83
N PRO A 341 4.66 31.42 27.24
CA PRO A 341 4.82 30.89 28.61
C PRO A 341 4.61 31.93 29.72
N GLY A 342 3.63 31.68 30.58
CA GLY A 342 3.22 32.61 31.64
C GLY A 342 2.19 33.65 31.18
N GLY A 343 1.56 33.42 30.02
CA GLY A 343 0.46 34.20 29.48
C GLY A 343 -0.89 33.82 30.11
N ALA A 344 -1.96 33.85 29.29
CA ALA A 344 -3.30 33.50 29.73
C ALA A 344 -3.60 31.99 29.74
N GLY A 345 -2.71 31.17 29.15
CA GLY A 345 -2.95 29.78 28.80
C GLY A 345 -3.34 29.62 27.32
N TYR A 346 -2.97 28.48 26.73
CA TYR A 346 -3.21 28.19 25.31
C TYR A 346 -4.61 27.61 25.07
N GLU A 347 -5.41 28.29 24.25
CA GLU A 347 -6.82 27.95 23.94
C GLU A 347 -6.96 26.96 22.75
N ASN A 348 -6.02 26.03 22.56
CA ASN A 348 -6.11 25.06 21.45
C ASN A 348 -5.40 23.71 21.74
N ALA A 349 -5.68 22.72 20.88
CA ALA A 349 -4.91 21.49 20.73
C ALA A 349 -4.43 21.35 19.27
N PHE A 350 -3.40 20.55 19.01
CA PHE A 350 -2.91 20.28 17.65
C PHE A 350 -1.97 19.06 17.53
N TRP A 351 -2.12 18.30 16.44
CA TRP A 351 -1.08 17.48 15.82
C TRP A 351 -0.09 18.37 15.06
N ASN A 352 1.21 18.17 15.28
CA ASN A 352 2.27 19.01 14.67
C ASN A 352 3.12 18.31 13.59
N GLY A 353 2.67 17.17 13.07
CA GLY A 353 3.46 16.31 12.17
C GLY A 353 4.37 15.31 12.89
N SER A 354 4.36 15.26 14.22
CA SER A 354 5.15 14.29 15.01
C SER A 354 4.57 13.96 16.40
N VAL A 355 3.90 14.90 17.06
CA VAL A 355 3.31 14.74 18.41
C VAL A 355 1.98 15.49 18.51
N MET A 356 1.10 15.09 19.43
CA MET A 356 -0.12 15.84 19.77
C MET A 356 0.17 16.74 20.97
N THR A 357 -0.36 17.95 20.93
CA THR A 357 -0.09 19.02 21.89
C THR A 357 -1.41 19.57 22.42
N TYR A 358 -1.55 19.72 23.73
CA TYR A 358 -2.78 20.12 24.40
C TYR A 358 -2.53 21.30 25.34
N GLY A 359 -3.24 22.41 25.12
CA GLY A 359 -3.25 23.56 26.03
C GLY A 359 -4.15 23.37 27.25
N ASP A 360 -3.95 24.20 28.27
CA ASP A 360 -4.78 24.24 29.48
C ASP A 360 -6.08 25.07 29.30
N GLY A 361 -6.21 25.77 28.18
CA GLY A 361 -7.29 26.74 27.95
C GLY A 361 -7.15 28.02 28.79
N ALA A 362 -7.95 29.04 28.47
CA ALA A 362 -7.89 30.35 29.13
C ALA A 362 -9.31 30.90 29.43
N SER A 363 -9.90 31.62 28.49
CA SER A 363 -11.25 32.22 28.60
C SER A 363 -12.36 31.26 28.19
N THR A 364 -12.14 30.47 27.15
CA THR A 364 -13.16 29.71 26.42
C THR A 364 -13.16 28.25 26.84
N PHE A 365 -11.96 27.65 26.93
CA PHE A 365 -11.77 26.22 27.14
C PHE A 365 -11.17 25.92 28.52
N LYS A 366 -11.51 24.75 29.03
CA LYS A 366 -10.76 23.98 30.04
C LYS A 366 -9.59 23.25 29.32
N PRO A 367 -8.68 22.54 30.02
CA PRO A 367 -7.59 21.81 29.36
C PRO A 367 -8.11 20.85 28.28
N LEU A 368 -7.52 20.90 27.09
CA LEU A 368 -8.14 20.36 25.87
C LEU A 368 -7.90 18.86 25.66
N THR A 369 -8.08 18.05 26.71
CA THR A 369 -7.77 16.61 26.71
C THR A 369 -9.01 15.71 26.79
N ALA A 370 -10.15 16.15 26.26
CA ALA A 370 -11.36 15.30 26.18
C ALA A 370 -11.15 14.10 25.24
N MET A 371 -11.99 13.07 25.36
CA MET A 371 -11.81 11.79 24.65
C MET A 371 -11.93 11.96 23.13
N ASP A 372 -12.93 12.72 22.70
CA ASP A 372 -13.15 13.12 21.31
C ASP A 372 -11.99 13.97 20.76
N VAL A 373 -11.49 14.95 21.53
CA VAL A 373 -10.36 15.80 21.14
C VAL A 373 -9.08 14.98 21.00
N CYS A 374 -8.80 14.04 21.91
CA CYS A 374 -7.67 13.12 21.76
C CYS A 374 -7.80 12.23 20.51
N GLY A 375 -9.02 11.81 20.17
CA GLY A 375 -9.31 11.08 18.93
C GLY A 375 -9.18 11.94 17.66
N HIS A 376 -9.52 13.23 17.74
CA HIS A 376 -9.40 14.22 16.68
C HIS A 376 -7.92 14.51 16.34
N GLU A 377 -7.07 14.80 17.35
CA GLU A 377 -5.64 15.06 17.10
C GLU A 377 -4.90 13.85 16.49
N ILE A 378 -5.23 12.63 16.94
CA ILE A 378 -4.68 11.41 16.34
C ILE A 378 -5.34 11.11 14.98
N GLY A 379 -6.54 11.64 14.72
CA GLY A 379 -7.21 11.65 13.43
C GLY A 379 -6.40 12.40 12.36
N HIS A 380 -5.91 13.61 12.65
CA HIS A 380 -4.98 14.32 11.75
C HIS A 380 -3.72 13.51 11.44
N ALA A 381 -3.15 12.83 12.45
CA ALA A 381 -1.99 11.96 12.27
C ALA A 381 -2.28 10.75 11.37
N VAL A 382 -3.50 10.20 11.41
CA VAL A 382 -3.94 9.15 10.47
C VAL A 382 -4.15 9.72 9.07
N CYS A 383 -4.75 10.91 8.95
CA CYS A 383 -4.99 11.58 7.68
C CYS A 383 -3.66 11.84 6.93
N GLU A 384 -2.65 12.37 7.63
CA GLU A 384 -1.31 12.60 7.07
C GLU A 384 -0.66 11.31 6.52
N LYS A 385 -0.88 10.16 7.20
CA LYS A 385 -0.39 8.83 6.79
C LYS A 385 -1.42 8.03 5.98
N THR A 386 -2.36 8.70 5.32
CA THR A 386 -3.35 8.11 4.41
C THR A 386 -3.63 9.02 3.20
N ALA A 387 -4.72 9.79 3.21
CA ALA A 387 -5.11 10.69 2.13
C ALA A 387 -4.16 11.90 1.99
N ASN A 388 -3.49 12.28 3.09
CA ASN A 388 -2.66 13.46 3.25
C ASN A 388 -3.36 14.76 2.78
N LEU A 389 -4.63 14.93 3.20
CA LEU A 389 -5.49 16.03 2.76
C LEU A 389 -4.85 17.40 3.06
N THR A 390 -4.59 18.17 2.01
CA THR A 390 -4.00 19.51 2.11
C THR A 390 -4.86 20.38 3.02
N TYR A 391 -4.29 20.92 4.09
CA TYR A 391 -5.01 21.64 5.15
C TYR A 391 -5.43 23.07 4.74
N GLN A 392 -6.21 23.15 3.66
CA GLN A 392 -6.73 24.38 3.04
C GLN A 392 -8.05 24.07 2.32
N ASN A 393 -8.97 25.03 2.26
CA ASN A 393 -10.23 24.94 1.48
C ASN A 393 -11.00 23.62 1.74
N GLU A 394 -11.60 23.00 0.72
CA GLU A 394 -12.38 21.75 0.87
C GLU A 394 -11.56 20.55 1.36
N SER A 395 -10.30 20.40 0.95
CA SER A 395 -9.46 19.30 1.43
C SER A 395 -9.16 19.45 2.92
N GLY A 396 -8.93 20.68 3.40
CA GLY A 396 -8.73 20.96 4.82
C GLY A 396 -10.02 20.79 5.62
N ALA A 397 -11.16 21.24 5.08
CA ALA A 397 -12.47 21.03 5.70
C ALA A 397 -12.84 19.54 5.84
N MET A 398 -12.37 18.69 4.92
CA MET A 398 -12.49 17.24 5.07
C MET A 398 -11.47 16.66 6.05
N ASN A 399 -10.24 17.20 6.17
CA ASN A 399 -9.25 16.79 7.17
C ASN A 399 -9.77 17.03 8.61
N GLU A 400 -10.35 18.22 8.84
CA GLU A 400 -11.13 18.56 10.04
C GLU A 400 -12.29 17.59 10.27
N GLY A 401 -13.14 17.39 9.26
CA GLY A 401 -14.33 16.55 9.39
C GLY A 401 -14.01 15.07 9.62
N PHE A 402 -12.93 14.53 9.05
CA PHE A 402 -12.46 13.18 9.37
C PHE A 402 -11.96 13.10 10.81
N SER A 403 -11.27 14.12 11.29
CA SER A 403 -10.78 14.16 12.67
C SER A 403 -11.94 14.25 13.67
N ASP A 404 -13.01 15.00 13.37
CA ASP A 404 -14.28 14.97 14.13
C ASP A 404 -14.96 13.58 14.09
N ILE A 405 -15.02 12.94 12.92
CA ILE A 405 -15.51 11.56 12.78
C ILE A 405 -14.68 10.58 13.63
N TRP A 406 -13.36 10.77 13.71
CA TRP A 406 -12.48 9.92 14.51
C TRP A 406 -12.60 10.18 16.00
N GLY A 407 -12.75 11.43 16.44
CA GLY A 407 -13.15 11.76 17.82
C GLY A 407 -14.47 11.08 18.22
N ALA A 408 -15.52 11.26 17.41
CA ALA A 408 -16.84 10.66 17.60
C ALA A 408 -16.80 9.12 17.70
N CYS A 409 -16.09 8.46 16.78
CA CYS A 409 -15.99 7.00 16.76
C CYS A 409 -15.16 6.44 17.90
N VAL A 410 -14.04 7.09 18.25
CA VAL A 410 -13.21 6.73 19.41
C VAL A 410 -14.03 6.86 20.69
N GLU A 411 -14.77 7.95 20.87
CA GLU A 411 -15.58 8.16 22.07
C GLU A 411 -16.72 7.14 22.17
N ALA A 412 -17.49 6.91 21.11
CA ALA A 412 -18.53 5.88 21.10
C ALA A 412 -17.96 4.48 21.41
N ARG A 413 -16.74 4.20 20.92
CA ARG A 413 -16.01 2.98 21.24
C ARG A 413 -15.53 2.95 22.70
N ALA A 414 -15.10 4.07 23.27
CA ALA A 414 -14.65 4.17 24.65
C ALA A 414 -15.82 4.02 25.65
N VAL A 415 -16.95 4.67 25.37
CA VAL A 415 -18.22 4.50 26.12
C VAL A 415 -18.62 3.02 26.18
N SER A 416 -18.63 2.33 25.04
CA SER A 416 -19.03 0.93 24.95
C SER A 416 -17.98 -0.07 25.46
N SER A 417 -16.68 0.23 25.37
CA SER A 417 -15.59 -0.70 25.76
C SER A 417 -15.12 -0.54 27.20
N TYR A 418 -15.22 0.66 27.77
CA TYR A 418 -14.69 0.97 29.11
C TYR A 418 -15.74 1.57 30.06
N GLY A 419 -16.98 1.81 29.62
CA GLY A 419 -18.03 2.39 30.48
C GLY A 419 -17.73 3.84 30.84
N LEU A 420 -17.57 4.69 29.82
CA LEU A 420 -17.55 6.15 30.01
C LEU A 420 -18.99 6.67 30.08
N THR A 421 -19.21 7.73 30.86
CA THR A 421 -20.52 8.33 31.14
C THR A 421 -20.47 9.84 30.95
N GLY A 422 -21.57 10.46 30.52
CA GLY A 422 -21.64 11.92 30.31
C GLY A 422 -21.12 12.42 28.96
N LYS A 423 -20.65 11.50 28.11
CA LYS A 423 -20.13 11.71 26.74
C LYS A 423 -21.26 11.91 25.72
N SER A 424 -20.99 12.61 24.59
CA SER A 424 -22.05 13.02 23.65
C SER A 424 -21.84 12.74 22.15
N THR A 425 -20.76 12.07 21.72
CA THR A 425 -20.54 11.38 20.41
C THR A 425 -20.72 12.18 19.10
N TYR A 426 -21.81 12.92 18.92
CA TYR A 426 -22.07 13.80 17.77
C TYR A 426 -22.05 15.29 18.17
N LEU A 427 -21.57 15.59 19.38
CA LEU A 427 -20.97 16.87 19.73
C LEU A 427 -19.44 16.70 19.72
N ILE A 428 -18.72 17.80 19.54
CA ILE A 428 -17.26 17.85 19.63
C ILE A 428 -16.89 18.94 20.64
N GLY A 429 -16.08 18.60 21.62
CA GLY A 429 -15.53 19.49 22.65
C GLY A 429 -16.51 19.88 23.77
N GLU A 430 -17.65 19.19 23.96
CA GLU A 430 -18.64 19.61 24.97
C GLU A 430 -18.11 19.57 26.41
N GLU A 431 -17.14 18.69 26.68
CA GLU A 431 -16.50 18.61 27.98
C GLU A 431 -15.52 19.76 28.23
N ILE A 432 -14.90 20.33 27.20
CA ILE A 432 -13.87 21.38 27.35
C ILE A 432 -14.47 22.79 27.38
N MET A 433 -15.69 23.01 26.88
CA MET A 433 -16.33 24.33 26.91
C MET A 433 -16.58 24.83 28.34
N LYS A 434 -16.06 26.02 28.69
CA LYS A 434 -16.32 26.68 30.00
C LYS A 434 -17.75 27.21 30.12
N ALA A 435 -18.37 27.59 28.99
CA ALA A 435 -19.76 28.06 28.94
C ALA A 435 -20.81 26.91 28.92
N GLY A 436 -20.37 25.65 28.76
CA GLY A 436 -21.24 24.55 28.33
C GLY A 436 -21.58 24.65 26.83
N GLY A 437 -22.42 23.73 26.35
CA GLY A 437 -22.57 23.48 24.92
C GLY A 437 -21.32 22.77 24.35
N ALA A 438 -21.17 22.77 23.03
CA ALA A 438 -20.05 22.16 22.32
C ALA A 438 -19.25 23.20 21.51
N LEU A 439 -18.10 22.79 20.97
CA LEU A 439 -17.36 23.56 19.96
C LEU A 439 -17.98 23.38 18.57
N ARG A 440 -18.37 22.13 18.23
CA ARG A 440 -19.06 21.76 16.98
C ARG A 440 -20.17 20.75 17.28
N SER A 441 -21.11 20.59 16.34
CA SER A 441 -22.11 19.51 16.38
C SER A 441 -22.18 18.84 15.01
N MET A 442 -22.03 17.52 15.00
CA MET A 442 -22.21 16.70 13.81
C MET A 442 -23.68 16.48 13.48
N SER A 443 -24.56 16.47 14.49
CA SER A 443 -26.00 16.26 14.31
C SER A 443 -26.77 17.53 13.93
N ASN A 444 -26.23 18.72 14.25
CA ASN A 444 -26.78 20.01 13.83
C ASN A 444 -25.67 21.09 13.71
N PRO A 445 -24.85 21.09 12.64
CA PRO A 445 -23.80 22.08 12.44
C PRO A 445 -24.32 23.53 12.42
N ASN A 446 -25.52 23.73 11.87
CA ASN A 446 -26.18 25.04 11.77
C ASN A 446 -26.44 25.68 13.15
N ALA A 447 -26.59 24.91 14.23
CA ALA A 447 -26.71 25.44 15.59
C ALA A 447 -25.40 26.05 16.14
N TYR A 448 -24.25 25.70 15.55
CA TYR A 448 -22.91 26.16 15.94
C TYR A 448 -22.25 27.04 14.85
N GLY A 449 -23.04 27.53 13.87
CA GLY A 449 -22.55 28.43 12.83
C GLY A 449 -21.72 27.76 11.73
N GLN A 450 -21.85 26.44 11.57
CA GLN A 450 -21.24 25.66 10.48
C GLN A 450 -22.32 25.24 9.46
N PRO A 451 -21.99 25.13 8.15
CA PRO A 451 -22.87 24.53 7.16
C PRO A 451 -23.16 23.05 7.45
N ASP A 452 -24.43 22.65 7.34
CA ASP A 452 -24.83 21.24 7.21
C ASP A 452 -24.93 20.79 5.73
N THR A 453 -25.02 21.76 4.81
CA THR A 453 -25.20 21.56 3.38
C THR A 453 -24.03 22.20 2.61
N TYR A 454 -23.45 21.47 1.65
CA TYR A 454 -22.37 21.95 0.79
C TYR A 454 -22.78 23.22 0.01
N GLN A 455 -22.08 24.34 0.23
CA GLN A 455 -22.44 25.66 -0.30
C GLN A 455 -23.82 26.20 0.19
N GLY A 456 -24.27 25.74 1.35
CA GLY A 456 -25.49 26.19 2.02
C GLY A 456 -25.28 27.31 3.04
N THR A 457 -26.13 27.33 4.06
CA THR A 457 -26.12 28.29 5.18
C THR A 457 -24.77 28.24 5.93
N TYR A 458 -24.26 29.38 6.37
CA TYR A 458 -22.93 29.58 6.99
C TYR A 458 -21.67 29.18 6.19
N TRP A 459 -21.80 28.55 5.02
CA TRP A 459 -20.65 28.12 4.19
C TRP A 459 -19.64 29.24 3.92
N LYS A 460 -18.35 28.91 4.08
CA LYS A 460 -17.23 29.82 3.76
C LYS A 460 -16.73 29.54 2.35
N ALA A 461 -16.77 30.57 1.49
CA ALA A 461 -16.22 30.47 0.15
C ALA A 461 -14.71 30.17 0.19
N THR A 462 -14.27 29.23 -0.64
CA THR A 462 -12.86 28.85 -0.80
C THR A 462 -12.05 30.02 -1.38
N THR A 463 -10.76 30.08 -1.05
CA THR A 463 -9.86 31.20 -1.36
C THR A 463 -8.59 30.73 -2.08
N SER A 464 -8.07 31.59 -2.96
CA SER A 464 -6.76 31.45 -3.60
C SER A 464 -5.59 31.86 -2.71
N SER A 465 -5.87 32.46 -1.53
CA SER A 465 -4.87 32.79 -0.51
C SER A 465 -5.28 32.26 0.88
N PRO A 466 -5.21 30.94 1.15
CA PRO A 466 -5.45 30.37 2.46
C PRO A 466 -4.42 30.84 3.51
N THR A 467 -4.90 31.31 4.66
CA THR A 467 -4.08 31.74 5.81
C THR A 467 -4.79 31.41 7.12
N GLN A 468 -4.04 31.33 8.23
CA GLN A 468 -4.62 31.14 9.57
C GLN A 468 -5.72 32.17 9.88
N SER A 469 -5.55 33.42 9.44
CA SER A 469 -6.53 34.52 9.62
C SER A 469 -7.82 34.38 8.83
N ASN A 470 -7.91 33.44 7.88
CA ASN A 470 -9.14 33.11 7.15
C ASN A 470 -9.55 31.63 7.30
N ASP A 471 -9.17 31.00 8.42
CA ASP A 471 -9.47 29.58 8.70
C ASP A 471 -8.94 28.68 7.56
N TYR A 472 -7.80 29.03 6.96
CA TYR A 472 -7.22 28.42 5.75
C TYR A 472 -8.23 28.20 4.60
N GLY A 473 -9.20 29.12 4.44
CA GLY A 473 -10.32 28.95 3.51
C GLY A 473 -11.56 28.29 4.11
N GLY A 474 -11.75 28.40 5.42
CA GLY A 474 -12.93 27.90 6.13
C GLY A 474 -12.86 26.43 6.53
N VAL A 475 -11.69 25.88 6.90
CA VAL A 475 -11.52 24.45 7.19
C VAL A 475 -12.34 24.00 8.40
N HIS A 476 -12.20 24.66 9.56
CA HIS A 476 -12.97 24.33 10.76
C HIS A 476 -14.46 24.67 10.58
N THR A 477 -14.77 25.63 9.71
CA THR A 477 -16.17 25.97 9.44
C THR A 477 -16.85 24.93 8.55
N ASN A 478 -16.31 24.68 7.36
CA ASN A 478 -16.96 23.87 6.33
C ASN A 478 -16.99 22.36 6.64
N SER A 479 -16.18 21.90 7.61
CA SER A 479 -16.18 20.52 8.10
C SER A 479 -17.56 20.00 8.53
N GLY A 480 -18.47 20.90 8.97
CA GLY A 480 -19.87 20.61 9.28
C GLY A 480 -20.60 19.78 8.20
N VAL A 481 -20.24 19.96 6.92
CA VAL A 481 -20.81 19.19 5.79
C VAL A 481 -20.40 17.71 5.83
N LEU A 482 -19.15 17.40 6.19
CA LEU A 482 -18.70 16.01 6.35
C LEU A 482 -19.23 15.42 7.67
N ASN A 483 -19.33 16.25 8.71
CA ASN A 483 -19.85 15.85 10.01
C ASN A 483 -21.33 15.43 9.93
N PHE A 484 -22.18 16.24 9.28
CA PHE A 484 -23.60 15.93 9.12
C PHE A 484 -23.83 14.78 8.13
N TRP A 485 -22.99 14.66 7.10
CA TRP A 485 -22.97 13.47 6.24
C TRP A 485 -22.74 12.19 7.06
N PHE A 486 -21.76 12.20 7.96
CA PHE A 486 -21.43 11.03 8.79
C PHE A 486 -22.53 10.73 9.81
N TYR A 487 -23.08 11.76 10.46
CA TYR A 487 -24.23 11.62 11.36
C TYR A 487 -25.43 10.98 10.65
N LEU A 488 -25.81 11.49 9.47
CA LEU A 488 -26.91 10.93 8.66
C LEU A 488 -26.61 9.51 8.18
N LEU A 489 -25.36 9.19 7.85
CA LEU A 489 -24.97 7.83 7.49
C LEU A 489 -25.09 6.87 8.69
N ALA A 490 -24.62 7.27 9.86
CA ALA A 490 -24.60 6.44 11.06
C ALA A 490 -26.00 6.27 11.69
N GLN A 491 -26.77 7.34 11.83
CA GLN A 491 -28.05 7.38 12.54
C GLN A 491 -29.28 7.37 11.61
N GLY A 492 -29.14 7.84 10.38
CA GLY A 492 -30.26 8.12 9.48
C GLY A 492 -30.89 9.49 9.76
N GLY A 493 -31.89 9.84 8.95
CA GLY A 493 -32.63 11.10 9.09
C GLY A 493 -33.37 11.48 7.80
N SER A 494 -34.30 12.43 7.91
CA SER A 494 -35.03 12.98 6.76
C SER A 494 -35.34 14.45 6.97
N GLY A 495 -35.46 15.19 5.87
CA GLY A 495 -35.64 16.64 5.90
C GLY A 495 -35.53 17.25 4.50
N THR A 496 -35.29 18.55 4.46
CA THR A 496 -35.01 19.30 3.23
C THR A 496 -33.76 20.13 3.48
N ASN A 497 -32.78 20.06 2.57
CA ASN A 497 -31.53 20.82 2.69
C ASN A 497 -31.64 22.25 2.15
N ASP A 498 -30.59 23.06 2.32
CA ASP A 498 -30.55 24.47 1.87
C ASP A 498 -30.79 24.63 0.34
N LYS A 499 -30.66 23.56 -0.45
CA LYS A 499 -30.91 23.53 -1.89
C LYS A 499 -32.35 23.14 -2.24
N GLY A 500 -33.26 23.16 -1.25
CA GLY A 500 -34.67 22.78 -1.40
C GLY A 500 -34.88 21.29 -1.71
N SER A 501 -33.85 20.46 -1.57
CA SER A 501 -33.89 19.04 -1.93
C SER A 501 -34.32 18.21 -0.72
N ALA A 502 -35.49 17.57 -0.82
CA ALA A 502 -36.03 16.69 0.21
C ALA A 502 -35.30 15.34 0.20
N TYR A 503 -34.83 14.88 1.36
CA TYR A 503 -34.01 13.69 1.52
C TYR A 503 -34.52 12.72 2.58
N SER A 504 -34.11 11.46 2.47
CA SER A 504 -34.31 10.42 3.48
C SER A 504 -33.14 9.43 3.45
N VAL A 505 -32.52 9.21 4.60
CA VAL A 505 -31.34 8.38 4.81
C VAL A 505 -31.67 7.31 5.85
N ALA A 506 -31.50 6.04 5.50
CA ALA A 506 -31.56 4.94 6.45
C ALA A 506 -30.19 4.79 7.11
N GLY A 507 -30.13 4.94 8.44
CA GLY A 507 -28.89 4.79 9.20
C GLY A 507 -28.36 3.36 9.17
N ILE A 508 -27.05 3.20 8.98
CA ILE A 508 -26.39 1.89 8.89
C ILE A 508 -25.61 1.50 10.15
N GLY A 509 -25.67 2.33 11.20
CA GLY A 509 -24.90 2.18 12.43
C GLY A 509 -23.47 2.73 12.30
N ILE A 510 -22.94 3.26 13.42
CA ILE A 510 -21.63 3.93 13.45
C ILE A 510 -20.48 3.01 13.00
N ASP A 511 -20.50 1.72 13.36
CA ASP A 511 -19.47 0.74 12.96
C ASP A 511 -19.37 0.56 11.43
N ASN A 512 -20.49 0.65 10.71
CA ASN A 512 -20.49 0.53 9.24
C ASN A 512 -20.14 1.86 8.59
N ALA A 513 -20.66 2.97 9.12
CA ALA A 513 -20.30 4.32 8.68
C ALA A 513 -18.79 4.56 8.82
N ALA A 514 -18.19 4.19 9.96
CA ALA A 514 -16.77 4.31 10.25
C ALA A 514 -15.90 3.50 9.27
N LYS A 515 -16.30 2.27 8.91
CA LYS A 515 -15.59 1.46 7.91
C LYS A 515 -15.63 2.09 6.52
N ILE A 516 -16.77 2.67 6.12
CA ILE A 516 -16.90 3.39 4.85
C ILE A 516 -16.03 4.65 4.87
N ALA A 517 -16.10 5.45 5.93
CA ALA A 517 -15.28 6.66 6.09
C ALA A 517 -13.78 6.34 6.08
N TYR A 518 -13.34 5.28 6.77
CA TYR A 518 -11.92 4.92 6.82
C TYR A 518 -11.43 4.37 5.49
N ARG A 519 -12.23 3.57 4.76
CA ARG A 519 -11.86 3.13 3.41
C ARG A 519 -11.90 4.29 2.40
N MET A 520 -12.84 5.24 2.56
CA MET A 520 -12.90 6.48 1.79
C MET A 520 -11.59 7.26 1.92
N GLU A 521 -11.16 7.55 3.15
CA GLU A 521 -9.90 8.22 3.48
C GLU A 521 -8.66 7.41 3.02
N SER A 522 -8.54 6.16 3.44
CA SER A 522 -7.29 5.39 3.32
C SER A 522 -7.02 4.71 1.98
N VAL A 523 -7.98 4.69 1.05
CA VAL A 523 -7.85 3.97 -0.24
C VAL A 523 -8.11 4.85 -1.46
N TYR A 524 -9.00 5.85 -1.39
CA TYR A 524 -9.45 6.60 -2.57
C TYR A 524 -9.18 8.10 -2.51
N LEU A 525 -9.13 8.71 -1.32
CA LEU A 525 -8.83 10.13 -1.18
C LEU A 525 -7.33 10.41 -1.33
N SER A 526 -7.04 11.64 -1.72
CA SER A 526 -5.71 12.15 -2.03
C SER A 526 -5.60 13.62 -1.64
N ALA A 527 -4.37 14.13 -1.55
CA ALA A 527 -4.06 15.44 -0.97
C ALA A 527 -4.88 16.63 -1.53
N SER A 528 -5.35 16.56 -2.78
CA SER A 528 -6.15 17.60 -3.45
C SER A 528 -7.63 17.24 -3.61
N SER A 529 -8.15 16.27 -2.85
CA SER A 529 -9.54 15.83 -2.95
C SER A 529 -10.53 16.87 -2.42
N ASN A 530 -11.75 16.85 -2.95
CA ASN A 530 -12.84 17.78 -2.61
C ASN A 530 -14.13 17.02 -2.28
N TYR A 531 -15.24 17.70 -1.93
CA TYR A 531 -16.46 17.01 -1.51
C TYR A 531 -17.07 16.11 -2.62
N ALA A 532 -16.89 16.46 -3.90
CA ALA A 532 -17.32 15.61 -5.02
C ALA A 532 -16.47 14.34 -5.17
N ALA A 533 -15.16 14.42 -4.90
CA ALA A 533 -14.28 13.27 -4.82
C ALA A 533 -14.66 12.37 -3.62
N ALA A 534 -14.94 12.95 -2.45
CA ALA A 534 -15.41 12.22 -1.28
C ALA A 534 -16.75 11.51 -1.50
N ARG A 535 -17.71 12.11 -2.23
CA ARG A 535 -18.91 11.37 -2.67
C ARG A 535 -18.58 10.12 -3.45
N THR A 536 -17.68 10.24 -4.43
CA THR A 536 -17.28 9.12 -5.29
C THR A 536 -16.56 8.04 -4.47
N ALA A 537 -15.58 8.44 -3.68
CA ALA A 537 -14.80 7.58 -2.79
C ALA A 537 -15.66 6.85 -1.73
N GLY A 538 -16.66 7.52 -1.14
CA GLY A 538 -17.57 6.91 -0.17
C GLY A 538 -18.50 5.87 -0.79
N ILE A 539 -18.99 6.11 -2.02
CA ILE A 539 -19.79 5.15 -2.79
C ILE A 539 -18.93 3.94 -3.19
N SER A 540 -17.69 4.15 -3.64
CA SER A 540 -16.74 3.06 -3.91
C SER A 540 -16.41 2.26 -2.64
N ALA A 541 -16.13 2.94 -1.52
CA ALA A 541 -15.86 2.30 -0.24
C ALA A 541 -17.03 1.41 0.23
N ALA A 542 -18.27 1.90 0.14
CA ALA A 542 -19.45 1.10 0.45
C ALA A 542 -19.65 -0.08 -0.52
N THR A 543 -19.32 0.11 -1.81
CA THR A 543 -19.43 -0.93 -2.84
C THR A 543 -18.43 -2.07 -2.61
N ASP A 544 -17.18 -1.74 -2.28
CA ASP A 544 -16.14 -2.73 -1.97
C ASP A 544 -16.41 -3.49 -0.65
N LEU A 545 -17.00 -2.82 0.35
CA LEU A 545 -17.25 -3.41 1.68
C LEU A 545 -18.54 -4.22 1.78
N PHE A 546 -19.59 -3.84 1.03
CA PHE A 546 -20.95 -4.39 1.17
C PHE A 546 -21.59 -4.86 -0.15
N GLY A 547 -20.91 -4.68 -1.28
CA GLY A 547 -21.42 -5.00 -2.61
C GLY A 547 -22.26 -3.89 -3.24
N ALA A 548 -22.30 -3.88 -4.57
CA ALA A 548 -23.13 -2.97 -5.35
C ALA A 548 -24.63 -3.24 -5.12
N GLY A 549 -25.44 -2.18 -5.03
CA GLY A 549 -26.87 -2.28 -4.75
C GLY A 549 -27.23 -2.58 -3.28
N SER A 550 -26.25 -2.65 -2.39
CA SER A 550 -26.47 -2.82 -0.94
C SER A 550 -27.19 -1.61 -0.31
N THR A 551 -27.78 -1.83 0.88
CA THR A 551 -28.39 -0.75 1.66
C THR A 551 -27.34 0.26 2.13
N GLN A 552 -26.08 -0.15 2.33
CA GLN A 552 -24.96 0.73 2.64
C GLN A 552 -24.57 1.64 1.47
N VAL A 553 -24.51 1.11 0.24
CA VAL A 553 -24.32 1.93 -0.98
C VAL A 553 -25.47 2.92 -1.18
N THR A 554 -26.70 2.49 -0.88
CA THR A 554 -27.90 3.35 -0.92
C THR A 554 -27.82 4.47 0.13
N ALA A 555 -27.48 4.13 1.37
CA ALA A 555 -27.39 5.06 2.49
C ALA A 555 -26.28 6.11 2.29
N VAL A 556 -25.07 5.69 1.87
CA VAL A 556 -23.96 6.65 1.64
C VAL A 556 -24.26 7.61 0.49
N THR A 557 -24.95 7.14 -0.55
CA THR A 557 -25.39 7.99 -1.66
C THR A 557 -26.44 9.00 -1.20
N ASN A 558 -27.42 8.57 -0.40
CA ASN A 558 -28.46 9.45 0.13
C ASN A 558 -27.94 10.44 1.18
N ALA A 559 -26.97 10.06 2.00
CA ALA A 559 -26.29 10.98 2.92
C ALA A 559 -25.54 12.08 2.16
N TRP A 560 -24.85 11.74 1.07
CA TRP A 560 -24.18 12.74 0.22
C TRP A 560 -25.16 13.69 -0.46
N TYR A 561 -26.28 13.17 -0.97
CA TYR A 561 -27.37 13.97 -1.51
C TYR A 561 -28.04 14.88 -0.45
N ALA A 562 -28.23 14.37 0.78
CA ALA A 562 -28.78 15.14 1.89
C ALA A 562 -27.92 16.37 2.19
N VAL A 563 -26.59 16.23 2.27
CA VAL A 563 -25.66 17.37 2.40
C VAL A 563 -25.42 18.14 1.09
N GLY A 564 -26.25 17.91 0.06
CA GLY A 564 -26.27 18.71 -1.17
C GLY A 564 -25.14 18.43 -2.16
N VAL A 565 -24.55 17.22 -2.14
CA VAL A 565 -23.49 16.77 -3.05
C VAL A 565 -24.01 15.63 -3.94
N GLY A 566 -24.14 15.89 -5.24
CA GLY A 566 -24.69 14.95 -6.22
C GLY A 566 -26.16 14.56 -5.95
N ALA A 567 -26.66 13.55 -6.67
CA ALA A 567 -28.07 13.12 -6.58
C ALA A 567 -28.30 11.91 -5.65
N ALA A 568 -29.59 11.67 -5.34
CA ALA A 568 -30.05 10.57 -4.51
C ALA A 568 -29.92 9.19 -5.18
N ALA A 569 -29.84 8.13 -4.39
CA ALA A 569 -29.97 6.77 -4.88
C ALA A 569 -31.38 6.57 -5.48
N GLY A 570 -31.43 6.12 -6.74
CA GLY A 570 -32.68 5.97 -7.50
C GLY A 570 -33.34 7.28 -7.96
N GLY A 571 -32.76 8.45 -7.67
CA GLY A 571 -33.41 9.75 -7.86
C GLY A 571 -32.60 10.77 -8.66
N GLY A 572 -32.60 10.64 -10.00
CA GLY A 572 -32.58 11.80 -10.91
C GLY A 572 -31.34 12.71 -10.94
N GLY A 573 -30.13 12.17 -11.10
CA GLY A 573 -28.95 13.01 -11.41
C GLY A 573 -27.62 12.24 -11.39
N THR A 574 -27.44 11.39 -12.40
CA THR A 574 -26.25 10.53 -12.58
C THR A 574 -25.78 9.80 -11.30
N THR A 575 -26.43 8.68 -11.03
CA THR A 575 -25.70 7.41 -10.91
C THR A 575 -24.54 7.38 -11.93
N PRO A 576 -23.38 6.75 -11.66
CA PRO A 576 -22.63 6.16 -12.77
C PRO A 576 -23.59 5.18 -13.45
N THR A 577 -24.22 5.63 -14.54
CA THR A 577 -25.21 4.83 -15.25
C THR A 577 -24.54 3.55 -15.69
N THR A 578 -25.10 2.39 -15.32
CA THR A 578 -24.84 1.16 -16.09
C THR A 578 -25.09 1.53 -17.54
N PRO A 579 -24.06 1.64 -18.39
CA PRO A 579 -24.23 2.42 -19.60
C PRO A 579 -25.24 1.71 -20.52
N THR A 580 -26.19 2.47 -21.07
CA THR A 580 -27.32 1.87 -21.81
C THR A 580 -26.89 1.57 -23.24
N TYR A 581 -26.05 0.55 -23.39
CA TYR A 581 -25.58 0.08 -24.70
C TYR A 581 -26.77 -0.19 -25.62
N CYS A 582 -26.61 0.22 -26.87
CA CYS A 582 -27.59 -0.03 -27.93
C CYS A 582 -27.96 -1.52 -28.03
N ALA A 583 -29.19 -1.80 -28.45
CA ALA A 583 -29.59 -3.16 -28.81
C ALA A 583 -28.76 -3.64 -30.02
N SER A 584 -28.33 -4.89 -29.98
CA SER A 584 -27.64 -5.58 -31.08
C SER A 584 -27.98 -7.06 -31.01
N ASN A 585 -28.59 -7.62 -32.06
CA ASN A 585 -28.99 -9.02 -32.09
C ASN A 585 -29.23 -9.54 -33.52
N GLY A 586 -28.95 -10.82 -33.72
CA GLY A 586 -29.43 -11.54 -34.91
C GLY A 586 -30.93 -11.77 -34.86
N THR A 587 -31.58 -11.87 -36.02
CA THR A 587 -33.02 -12.16 -36.12
C THR A 587 -33.32 -13.63 -36.45
N ASN A 588 -32.31 -14.40 -36.87
CA ASN A 588 -32.42 -15.82 -37.16
C ASN A 588 -31.13 -16.60 -36.82
N GLN A 589 -31.01 -17.05 -35.57
CA GLN A 589 -29.98 -18.00 -35.10
C GLN A 589 -30.17 -19.45 -35.61
N GLY A 590 -31.04 -19.65 -36.61
CA GLY A 590 -31.44 -20.98 -37.07
C GLY A 590 -30.33 -21.77 -37.73
N TYR A 591 -29.32 -21.09 -38.28
CA TYR A 591 -28.24 -21.69 -39.10
C TYR A 591 -26.86 -21.56 -38.45
N GLU A 592 -26.49 -20.37 -38.01
CA GLU A 592 -25.24 -20.05 -37.28
C GLU A 592 -25.49 -19.38 -35.92
N TRP A 593 -24.50 -19.50 -35.02
CA TRP A 593 -24.47 -18.92 -33.67
C TRP A 593 -23.02 -18.79 -33.16
N ILE A 594 -22.77 -18.02 -32.10
CA ILE A 594 -21.45 -17.95 -31.44
C ILE A 594 -21.31 -19.16 -30.51
N ASP A 595 -20.36 -20.06 -30.76
CA ASP A 595 -20.20 -21.31 -29.99
C ASP A 595 -19.09 -21.27 -28.92
N LEU A 596 -18.27 -20.21 -28.94
CA LEU A 596 -17.20 -19.95 -27.98
C LEU A 596 -16.95 -18.45 -27.85
N VAL A 597 -16.79 -17.97 -26.62
CA VAL A 597 -16.05 -16.74 -26.28
C VAL A 597 -15.15 -16.99 -25.08
N GLN A 598 -13.85 -16.74 -25.24
CA GLN A 598 -12.84 -16.92 -24.21
C GLN A 598 -11.88 -15.72 -24.16
N LEU A 599 -11.81 -15.06 -23.00
CA LEU A 599 -10.87 -13.96 -22.69
C LEU A 599 -10.55 -13.99 -21.18
N GLY A 600 -9.33 -14.38 -20.83
CA GLY A 600 -8.91 -14.48 -19.43
C GLY A 600 -9.79 -15.47 -18.64
N SER A 601 -10.55 -14.97 -17.66
CA SER A 601 -11.51 -15.76 -16.88
C SER A 601 -12.92 -15.86 -17.50
N ILE A 602 -13.20 -15.11 -18.58
CA ILE A 602 -14.36 -15.41 -19.43
C ILE A 602 -14.00 -16.64 -20.25
N ASN A 603 -14.80 -17.70 -20.15
CA ASN A 603 -14.65 -18.92 -20.94
C ASN A 603 -16.02 -19.61 -21.06
N ARG A 604 -16.81 -19.22 -22.07
CA ARG A 604 -18.14 -19.77 -22.34
C ARG A 604 -18.09 -20.51 -23.67
N SER A 605 -18.52 -21.76 -23.65
CA SER A 605 -18.97 -22.49 -24.84
C SER A 605 -20.49 -22.52 -24.87
N SER A 606 -21.08 -22.40 -26.05
CA SER A 606 -22.49 -22.04 -26.23
C SER A 606 -23.17 -22.77 -27.39
N SER A 607 -24.50 -22.79 -27.34
CA SER A 607 -25.37 -23.22 -28.44
C SER A 607 -26.43 -22.15 -28.70
N LYS A 608 -26.96 -22.12 -29.93
CA LYS A 608 -27.99 -21.20 -30.45
C LYS A 608 -28.84 -20.49 -29.39
N GLU A 609 -28.48 -19.26 -29.04
CA GLU A 609 -29.25 -18.49 -28.05
C GLU A 609 -30.54 -17.91 -28.63
N THR A 610 -31.59 -17.91 -27.82
CA THR A 610 -32.94 -17.60 -28.30
C THR A 610 -33.11 -16.10 -28.54
N GLY A 611 -33.11 -15.70 -29.82
CA GLY A 611 -33.25 -14.30 -30.25
C GLY A 611 -31.93 -13.64 -30.67
N GLY A 612 -30.85 -14.41 -30.87
CA GLY A 612 -29.60 -13.91 -31.44
C GLY A 612 -28.85 -12.90 -30.56
N TYR A 613 -29.08 -12.92 -29.25
CA TYR A 613 -28.36 -12.10 -28.28
C TYR A 613 -28.22 -12.81 -26.92
N TYR A 614 -27.01 -12.74 -26.34
CA TYR A 614 -26.71 -13.26 -25.01
C TYR A 614 -26.21 -12.17 -24.05
N ASN A 615 -26.81 -12.12 -22.86
CA ASN A 615 -26.39 -11.24 -21.77
C ASN A 615 -25.46 -11.97 -20.79
N GLY A 616 -24.16 -12.00 -21.10
CA GLY A 616 -23.10 -12.56 -20.28
C GLY A 616 -22.54 -11.62 -19.19
N THR A 617 -23.25 -10.55 -18.80
CA THR A 617 -22.77 -9.54 -17.82
C THR A 617 -22.23 -10.11 -16.50
N ALA A 618 -22.78 -11.23 -16.04
CA ALA A 618 -22.33 -11.89 -14.80
C ALA A 618 -20.93 -12.52 -14.91
N SER A 619 -20.48 -12.84 -16.12
CA SER A 619 -19.11 -13.31 -16.38
C SER A 619 -18.17 -12.13 -16.60
N SER A 620 -16.99 -12.18 -15.99
CA SER A 620 -16.00 -11.12 -16.11
C SER A 620 -14.55 -11.58 -16.10
N THR A 621 -13.66 -10.69 -16.56
CA THR A 621 -12.20 -10.81 -16.47
C THR A 621 -11.57 -9.45 -16.22
N THR A 622 -10.34 -9.41 -15.69
CA THR A 622 -9.55 -8.18 -15.57
C THR A 622 -8.60 -8.05 -16.76
N LEU A 623 -8.47 -6.84 -17.30
CA LEU A 623 -7.58 -6.46 -18.40
C LEU A 623 -6.67 -5.31 -17.96
N THR A 624 -5.36 -5.48 -18.10
CA THR A 624 -4.37 -4.46 -17.72
C THR A 624 -4.09 -3.52 -18.90
N ALA A 625 -4.22 -2.22 -18.67
CA ALA A 625 -3.91 -1.18 -19.65
C ALA A 625 -2.43 -1.23 -20.08
N GLY A 626 -2.17 -1.01 -21.38
CA GLY A 626 -0.86 -1.14 -21.99
C GLY A 626 -0.33 -2.58 -22.12
N SER A 627 -1.07 -3.60 -21.66
CA SER A 627 -0.67 -5.01 -21.76
C SER A 627 -1.44 -5.73 -22.87
N ALA A 628 -0.73 -6.45 -23.75
CA ALA A 628 -1.38 -7.22 -24.80
C ALA A 628 -2.15 -8.43 -24.24
N THR A 629 -3.36 -8.66 -24.75
CA THR A 629 -4.25 -9.77 -24.40
C THR A 629 -4.84 -10.39 -25.68
N THR A 630 -5.34 -11.62 -25.60
CA THR A 630 -5.93 -12.32 -26.75
C THR A 630 -7.31 -12.86 -26.40
N ILE A 631 -8.31 -12.51 -27.20
CA ILE A 631 -9.64 -13.15 -27.18
C ILE A 631 -9.65 -14.30 -28.19
N TYR A 632 -10.35 -15.37 -27.84
CA TYR A 632 -10.65 -16.51 -28.72
C TYR A 632 -12.17 -16.66 -28.86
N PHE A 633 -12.65 -17.02 -30.05
CA PHE A 633 -14.08 -17.09 -30.36
C PHE A 633 -14.36 -18.02 -31.55
N SER A 634 -15.55 -18.58 -31.73
CA SER A 634 -15.89 -19.34 -32.95
C SER A 634 -17.38 -19.38 -33.28
N ALA A 635 -17.67 -19.76 -34.53
CA ALA A 635 -19.01 -19.94 -35.07
C ALA A 635 -19.41 -21.42 -35.07
N GLY A 636 -20.53 -21.73 -34.44
CA GLY A 636 -21.23 -22.99 -34.62
C GLY A 636 -22.17 -22.92 -35.82
N PHE A 637 -22.27 -24.00 -36.60
CA PHE A 637 -23.13 -24.09 -37.78
C PHE A 637 -24.01 -25.35 -37.77
N THR A 638 -25.16 -25.25 -38.43
CA THR A 638 -26.16 -26.34 -38.47
C THR A 638 -25.87 -27.40 -39.52
N SER A 639 -25.10 -27.08 -40.57
CA SER A 639 -24.82 -27.99 -41.68
C SER A 639 -23.52 -27.69 -42.41
N THR A 640 -23.33 -26.45 -42.87
CA THR A 640 -22.15 -25.98 -43.62
C THR A 640 -21.70 -24.64 -43.03
N ALA A 641 -20.40 -24.38 -43.05
CA ALA A 641 -19.86 -23.08 -42.63
C ALA A 641 -20.16 -21.99 -43.66
N TYR A 642 -20.71 -20.87 -43.20
CA TYR A 642 -20.87 -19.63 -43.97
C TYR A 642 -19.71 -18.66 -43.68
N THR A 643 -19.68 -17.49 -44.33
CA THR A 643 -18.62 -16.49 -44.11
C THR A 643 -19.12 -15.43 -43.13
N GLU A 644 -18.83 -15.64 -41.85
CA GLU A 644 -19.23 -14.75 -40.77
C GLU A 644 -18.36 -13.50 -40.72
N TYR A 645 -18.99 -12.35 -40.50
CA TYR A 645 -18.32 -11.08 -40.22
C TYR A 645 -18.29 -10.84 -38.71
N TRP A 646 -17.07 -10.73 -38.18
CA TRP A 646 -16.81 -10.64 -36.75
C TRP A 646 -16.35 -9.23 -36.37
N LYS A 647 -16.91 -8.69 -35.28
CA LYS A 647 -16.47 -7.43 -34.65
C LYS A 647 -16.51 -7.57 -33.14
N VAL A 648 -15.41 -7.23 -32.47
CA VAL A 648 -15.30 -7.23 -31.01
C VAL A 648 -15.04 -5.81 -30.55
N TYR A 649 -15.86 -5.35 -29.60
CA TYR A 649 -15.82 -3.99 -29.07
C TYR A 649 -15.56 -3.99 -27.56
N ILE A 650 -14.81 -3.01 -27.06
CA ILE A 650 -14.68 -2.73 -25.63
C ILE A 650 -14.87 -1.23 -25.40
N ASP A 651 -15.84 -0.88 -24.57
CA ASP A 651 -16.07 0.49 -24.10
C ASP A 651 -14.94 0.86 -23.11
N TYR A 652 -13.94 1.61 -23.58
CA TYR A 652 -12.80 2.05 -22.78
C TYR A 652 -13.05 3.40 -22.10
N ASN A 653 -13.97 4.20 -22.63
CA ASN A 653 -14.26 5.56 -22.17
C ASN A 653 -15.39 5.60 -21.11
N LYS A 654 -16.25 4.60 -21.03
CA LYS A 654 -17.41 4.39 -20.14
C LYS A 654 -18.59 5.35 -20.31
N ASP A 655 -18.89 5.77 -21.54
CA ASP A 655 -20.09 6.55 -21.88
C ASP A 655 -21.29 5.69 -22.29
N GLY A 656 -21.05 4.47 -22.79
CA GLY A 656 -22.08 3.50 -23.16
C GLY A 656 -22.36 3.32 -24.64
N ASP A 657 -21.55 3.88 -25.54
CA ASP A 657 -21.51 3.38 -26.91
C ASP A 657 -20.22 2.58 -27.21
N PHE A 658 -19.82 2.52 -28.47
CA PHE A 658 -18.63 1.78 -28.96
C PHE A 658 -18.11 2.39 -30.28
N THR A 659 -18.45 3.65 -30.55
CA THR A 659 -18.17 4.35 -31.81
C THR A 659 -16.85 5.11 -31.75
N ASP A 660 -16.23 5.14 -30.58
CA ASP A 660 -15.03 5.92 -30.29
C ASP A 660 -13.75 5.26 -30.83
N SER A 661 -12.70 6.07 -30.98
CA SER A 661 -11.48 5.64 -31.68
C SER A 661 -10.64 4.66 -30.84
N GLY A 662 -10.63 3.39 -31.24
CA GLY A 662 -9.86 2.32 -30.60
C GLY A 662 -10.72 1.28 -29.87
N GLU A 663 -12.04 1.47 -29.81
CA GLU A 663 -12.95 0.57 -29.08
C GLU A 663 -13.33 -0.68 -29.87
N LEU A 664 -13.33 -0.63 -31.21
CA LEU A 664 -13.34 -1.82 -32.08
C LEU A 664 -11.95 -2.48 -32.04
N VAL A 665 -11.79 -3.48 -31.17
CA VAL A 665 -10.49 -4.13 -30.88
C VAL A 665 -10.15 -5.28 -31.84
N VAL A 666 -11.15 -5.99 -32.39
CA VAL A 666 -10.97 -7.05 -33.40
C VAL A 666 -12.00 -6.87 -34.49
N SER A 667 -11.60 -7.02 -35.76
CA SER A 667 -12.53 -7.00 -36.90
C SER A 667 -12.06 -7.89 -38.04
N GLY A 668 -12.99 -8.57 -38.70
CA GLY A 668 -12.70 -9.32 -39.91
C GLY A 668 -13.88 -10.15 -40.41
N SER A 669 -13.54 -11.21 -41.12
CA SER A 669 -14.50 -12.23 -41.55
C SER A 669 -13.81 -13.57 -41.73
N SER A 670 -14.52 -14.67 -41.47
CA SER A 670 -14.01 -16.04 -41.64
C SER A 670 -15.10 -17.05 -41.96
N SER A 671 -14.75 -18.11 -42.68
CA SER A 671 -15.60 -19.30 -42.88
C SER A 671 -15.04 -20.55 -42.19
N SER A 672 -14.36 -20.36 -41.05
CA SER A 672 -13.79 -21.42 -40.22
C SER A 672 -14.79 -21.90 -39.16
N THR A 673 -14.87 -23.22 -38.97
CA THR A 673 -15.52 -23.85 -37.81
C THR A 673 -14.54 -24.11 -36.66
N GLY A 674 -13.27 -23.72 -36.80
CA GLY A 674 -12.26 -23.80 -35.75
C GLY A 674 -12.16 -22.48 -34.99
N THR A 675 -11.83 -22.56 -33.70
CA THR A 675 -11.54 -21.42 -32.82
C THR A 675 -10.71 -20.35 -33.52
N LEU A 676 -11.24 -19.15 -33.61
CA LEU A 676 -10.60 -17.92 -34.09
C LEU A 676 -9.91 -17.19 -32.95
N SER A 677 -9.02 -16.23 -33.25
CA SER A 677 -8.42 -15.37 -32.22
C SER A 677 -8.17 -13.93 -32.68
N GLY A 678 -8.01 -13.01 -31.71
CA GLY A 678 -7.57 -11.64 -31.96
C GLY A 678 -6.79 -11.07 -30.76
N THR A 679 -5.59 -10.55 -31.01
CA THR A 679 -4.71 -9.99 -29.98
C THR A 679 -4.78 -8.46 -29.99
N PHE A 680 -5.18 -7.84 -28.89
CA PHE A 680 -5.30 -6.40 -28.74
C PHE A 680 -4.63 -5.91 -27.46
N THR A 681 -4.40 -4.61 -27.35
CA THR A 681 -3.83 -3.97 -26.15
C THR A 681 -4.78 -2.88 -25.68
N PRO A 682 -5.40 -3.00 -24.49
CA PRO A 682 -6.21 -1.91 -23.93
C PRO A 682 -5.36 -0.64 -23.81
N PRO A 683 -5.83 0.52 -24.27
CA PRO A 683 -5.03 1.73 -24.29
C PRO A 683 -4.70 2.19 -22.87
N THR A 684 -3.52 2.79 -22.66
CA THR A 684 -3.09 3.30 -21.35
C THR A 684 -4.02 4.40 -20.80
N THR A 685 -4.83 5.01 -21.66
CA THR A 685 -5.86 6.02 -21.32
C THR A 685 -7.21 5.45 -20.89
N ALA A 686 -7.43 4.12 -20.96
CA ALA A 686 -8.70 3.49 -20.60
C ALA A 686 -9.07 3.74 -19.12
N LYS A 687 -10.34 4.00 -18.83
CA LYS A 687 -10.78 4.29 -17.45
C LYS A 687 -10.81 3.00 -16.60
N ASN A 688 -10.21 3.02 -15.42
CA ASN A 688 -10.17 1.86 -14.51
C ASN A 688 -11.56 1.43 -14.01
N GLY A 689 -11.68 0.16 -13.57
CA GLY A 689 -12.91 -0.46 -13.07
C GLY A 689 -13.70 -1.22 -14.15
N THR A 690 -14.91 -1.66 -13.84
CA THR A 690 -15.79 -2.42 -14.76
C THR A 690 -16.27 -1.59 -15.96
N THR A 691 -16.42 -2.26 -17.10
CA THR A 691 -17.00 -1.77 -18.37
C THR A 691 -17.41 -2.97 -19.25
N ARG A 692 -17.87 -2.71 -20.48
CA ARG A 692 -18.44 -3.69 -21.41
C ARG A 692 -17.44 -4.23 -22.42
N LEU A 693 -17.54 -5.54 -22.67
CA LEU A 693 -17.04 -6.22 -23.86
C LEU A 693 -18.26 -6.70 -24.67
N ARG A 694 -18.28 -6.48 -25.99
CA ARG A 694 -19.31 -6.96 -26.92
C ARG A 694 -18.67 -7.75 -28.06
N VAL A 695 -19.17 -8.94 -28.35
CA VAL A 695 -18.78 -9.78 -29.48
C VAL A 695 -19.96 -9.86 -30.45
N VAL A 696 -19.78 -9.46 -31.70
CA VAL A 696 -20.79 -9.52 -32.77
C VAL A 696 -20.32 -10.45 -33.88
N MET A 697 -21.18 -11.37 -34.28
CA MET A 697 -21.03 -12.27 -35.43
C MET A 697 -22.27 -12.12 -36.33
N SER A 698 -22.10 -11.87 -37.63
CA SER A 698 -23.25 -11.68 -38.53
C SER A 698 -22.97 -11.98 -40.00
N ASP A 699 -24.05 -12.18 -40.76
CA ASP A 699 -24.04 -12.40 -42.22
C ASP A 699 -23.54 -11.21 -43.06
N ALA A 700 -23.40 -10.01 -42.47
CA ALA A 700 -23.14 -8.77 -43.19
C ALA A 700 -21.90 -8.00 -42.67
N SER A 701 -21.00 -7.63 -43.59
CA SER A 701 -19.80 -6.82 -43.27
C SER A 701 -20.11 -5.42 -42.70
N ALA A 702 -21.31 -4.90 -43.01
CA ALA A 702 -21.77 -3.58 -42.62
C ALA A 702 -22.28 -3.50 -41.17
N THR A 703 -22.61 -4.63 -40.52
CA THR A 703 -23.08 -4.69 -39.13
C THR A 703 -22.14 -3.94 -38.19
N THR A 704 -22.65 -3.10 -37.30
CA THR A 704 -21.85 -2.36 -36.31
C THR A 704 -22.04 -2.93 -34.91
N SER A 705 -21.63 -2.21 -33.88
CA SER A 705 -21.93 -2.52 -32.47
C SER A 705 -23.42 -2.45 -32.14
N CYS A 706 -24.27 -1.93 -33.04
CA CYS A 706 -25.69 -1.64 -32.82
C CYS A 706 -26.58 -2.12 -33.98
N GLY A 707 -27.84 -2.43 -33.68
CA GLY A 707 -28.88 -2.75 -34.66
C GLY A 707 -29.11 -4.25 -34.85
N THR A 708 -30.16 -4.58 -35.62
CA THR A 708 -30.53 -5.96 -35.97
C THR A 708 -29.96 -6.37 -37.32
N PHE A 709 -29.63 -7.66 -37.43
CA PHE A 709 -29.10 -8.28 -38.66
C PHE A 709 -29.79 -9.64 -38.92
N SER A 710 -29.60 -10.23 -40.10
CA SER A 710 -30.43 -11.36 -40.55
C SER A 710 -30.06 -12.63 -39.81
N TYR A 711 -28.78 -13.00 -39.83
CA TYR A 711 -28.27 -14.24 -39.25
C TYR A 711 -27.00 -13.98 -38.42
N GLY A 712 -26.75 -14.82 -37.42
CA GLY A 712 -25.67 -14.64 -36.44
C GLY A 712 -26.17 -14.25 -35.04
N GLU A 713 -25.28 -13.70 -34.21
CA GLU A 713 -25.50 -13.47 -32.78
C GLU A 713 -24.62 -12.33 -32.21
N THR A 714 -25.06 -11.72 -31.11
CA THR A 714 -24.26 -10.79 -30.28
C THR A 714 -24.16 -11.27 -28.83
N GLU A 715 -22.96 -11.34 -28.24
CA GLU A 715 -22.76 -11.64 -26.81
C GLU A 715 -22.15 -10.45 -26.04
N ASP A 716 -22.71 -10.15 -24.86
CA ASP A 716 -22.36 -8.98 -24.02
C ASP A 716 -21.78 -9.36 -22.64
N TYR A 717 -20.50 -9.06 -22.40
CA TYR A 717 -19.73 -9.43 -21.20
C TYR A 717 -19.26 -8.23 -20.37
N THR A 718 -18.73 -8.48 -19.17
CA THR A 718 -18.09 -7.45 -18.32
C THR A 718 -16.57 -7.59 -18.34
N VAL A 719 -15.83 -6.50 -18.51
CA VAL A 719 -14.37 -6.47 -18.32
C VAL A 719 -13.98 -5.41 -17.29
N ASN A 720 -12.98 -5.71 -16.46
CA ASN A 720 -12.47 -4.80 -15.43
C ASN A 720 -11.12 -4.25 -15.87
N ILE A 721 -11.05 -2.95 -16.16
CA ILE A 721 -9.80 -2.28 -16.57
C ILE A 721 -8.94 -1.96 -15.35
N SER A 722 -7.66 -2.28 -15.39
CA SER A 722 -6.67 -1.96 -14.36
C SER A 722 -5.43 -1.27 -14.94
N GLY A 723 -4.76 -0.43 -14.15
CA GLY A 723 -3.52 0.24 -14.54
C GLY A 723 -3.65 1.39 -15.56
N GLY A 724 -4.87 1.78 -15.94
CA GLY A 724 -5.11 2.91 -16.84
C GLY A 724 -4.86 4.26 -16.16
N THR A 725 -4.25 5.20 -16.89
CA THR A 725 -4.02 6.58 -16.44
C THR A 725 -5.09 7.49 -17.03
N ALA A 726 -6.03 7.95 -16.19
CA ALA A 726 -7.09 8.86 -16.62
C ALA A 726 -6.52 10.26 -16.91
N LEU A 727 -6.58 10.67 -18.18
CA LEU A 727 -6.25 12.03 -18.64
C LEU A 727 -7.29 12.54 -19.65
N ALA A 728 -7.35 13.86 -19.80
CA ALA A 728 -8.34 14.58 -20.61
C ALA A 728 -8.13 14.39 -22.15
N PRO A 729 -9.16 14.60 -22.98
CA PRO A 729 -9.17 14.10 -24.36
C PRO A 729 -8.26 14.91 -25.31
N THR A 730 -7.17 14.29 -25.77
CA THR A 730 -6.48 14.60 -27.02
C THR A 730 -5.97 13.30 -27.68
N LEU A 731 -5.95 13.26 -29.02
CA LEU A 731 -5.73 12.02 -29.76
C LEU A 731 -4.28 11.52 -29.69
N ALA A 732 -4.09 10.30 -29.18
CA ALA A 732 -2.91 9.46 -29.40
C ALA A 732 -3.29 8.28 -30.33
N GLY A 733 -3.38 8.53 -31.63
CA GLY A 733 -3.97 7.60 -32.60
C GLY A 733 -3.10 6.40 -32.98
N ILE A 734 -3.30 5.26 -32.31
CA ILE A 734 -2.87 3.89 -32.67
C ILE A 734 -3.96 2.95 -32.10
N SER A 735 -4.53 1.94 -32.77
CA SER A 735 -4.33 1.31 -34.09
C SER A 735 -5.72 1.04 -34.71
N GLY A 736 -5.78 0.66 -36.00
CA GLY A 736 -6.95 -0.05 -36.52
C GLY A 736 -7.12 -1.42 -35.82
N ALA A 737 -8.36 -1.91 -35.78
CA ALA A 737 -8.75 -3.18 -35.16
C ALA A 737 -7.87 -4.36 -35.61
N THR A 738 -7.50 -5.25 -34.69
CA THR A 738 -6.63 -6.39 -35.03
C THR A 738 -7.38 -7.35 -35.97
N PRO A 739 -6.77 -7.79 -37.08
CA PRO A 739 -7.32 -8.85 -37.93
C PRO A 739 -7.48 -10.18 -37.17
N ILE A 740 -8.46 -10.98 -37.57
CA ILE A 740 -8.64 -12.34 -37.04
C ILE A 740 -7.39 -13.17 -37.38
N GLY A 741 -6.69 -13.66 -36.36
CA GLY A 741 -5.45 -14.42 -36.48
C GLY A 741 -5.69 -15.90 -36.19
N ASN A 742 -5.30 -16.75 -37.15
CA ASN A 742 -5.46 -18.22 -37.25
C ASN A 742 -6.44 -18.73 -38.33
N GLU A 743 -7.09 -17.83 -39.07
CA GLU A 743 -7.36 -18.12 -40.49
C GLU A 743 -6.05 -18.57 -41.14
N VAL A 744 -6.09 -19.56 -42.04
CA VAL A 744 -4.88 -19.98 -42.77
C VAL A 744 -4.38 -18.79 -43.58
N ALA A 745 -3.30 -18.17 -43.13
CA ALA A 745 -2.77 -16.91 -43.65
C ALA A 745 -2.23 -17.09 -45.08
N ARG A 746 -3.13 -17.01 -46.06
CA ARG A 746 -2.78 -16.95 -47.47
C ARG A 746 -2.20 -15.56 -47.74
N GLU A 747 -0.89 -15.46 -47.90
CA GLU A 747 -0.22 -14.19 -48.19
C GLU A 747 -0.50 -13.70 -49.62
N ALA A 748 -0.37 -12.39 -49.85
CA ALA A 748 -0.41 -11.81 -51.18
C ALA A 748 0.84 -12.22 -51.98
N ARG A 749 0.65 -12.68 -53.21
CA ARG A 749 1.73 -13.20 -54.06
C ARG A 749 2.25 -12.09 -54.98
N ALA A 750 3.57 -11.97 -55.09
CA ALA A 750 4.25 -11.04 -55.99
C ALA A 750 5.29 -11.82 -56.80
N TYR A 751 5.16 -11.85 -58.14
CA TYR A 751 5.97 -12.69 -59.02
C TYR A 751 6.12 -12.10 -60.44
N PRO A 752 7.28 -12.28 -61.11
CA PRO A 752 8.53 -12.85 -60.59
C PRO A 752 9.13 -11.97 -59.48
N ASN A 753 9.82 -12.60 -58.55
CA ASN A 753 10.49 -11.93 -57.43
C ASN A 753 11.81 -12.67 -57.16
N PRO A 754 12.99 -12.10 -57.46
CA PRO A 754 13.22 -10.74 -57.97
C PRO A 754 12.60 -10.42 -59.35
N THR A 755 12.56 -9.14 -59.71
CA THR A 755 12.17 -8.67 -61.05
C THR A 755 13.02 -7.50 -61.54
N ALA A 756 13.31 -7.50 -62.84
CA ALA A 756 13.99 -6.41 -63.52
C ALA A 756 13.05 -5.26 -63.94
N GLY A 757 11.72 -5.44 -63.99
CA GLY A 757 10.82 -4.39 -64.49
C GLY A 757 9.30 -4.64 -64.49
N LEU A 758 8.82 -5.89 -64.54
CA LEU A 758 7.39 -6.20 -64.45
C LEU A 758 7.11 -7.13 -63.26
N LEU A 759 6.10 -6.79 -62.47
CA LEU A 759 5.68 -7.57 -61.29
C LEU A 759 4.17 -7.86 -61.36
N THR A 760 3.79 -9.13 -61.43
CA THR A 760 2.39 -9.54 -61.24
C THR A 760 2.10 -9.63 -59.75
N VAL A 761 1.01 -9.03 -59.30
CA VAL A 761 0.57 -9.08 -57.89
C VAL A 761 -0.83 -9.68 -57.80
N ALA A 762 -0.96 -10.74 -56.99
CA ALA A 762 -2.20 -11.51 -56.86
C ALA A 762 -2.68 -11.56 -55.41
N LEU A 763 -3.98 -11.31 -55.23
CA LEU A 763 -4.66 -11.53 -53.96
C LEU A 763 -4.76 -13.04 -53.65
N PRO A 764 -4.87 -13.41 -52.37
CA PRO A 764 -4.65 -14.80 -51.98
C PRO A 764 -5.76 -15.77 -52.40
N ASN A 765 -6.94 -15.22 -52.67
CA ASN A 765 -8.15 -15.90 -53.15
C ASN A 765 -8.39 -15.65 -54.66
N GLU A 766 -7.43 -15.06 -55.37
CA GLU A 766 -7.51 -14.69 -56.81
C GLU A 766 -8.63 -13.70 -57.17
N GLY A 767 -9.21 -13.05 -56.15
CA GLY A 767 -10.15 -11.94 -56.31
C GLY A 767 -9.52 -10.70 -56.94
N ALA A 768 -10.38 -9.81 -57.46
CA ALA A 768 -9.96 -8.59 -58.14
C ALA A 768 -9.22 -7.62 -57.20
N VAL A 769 -8.02 -7.18 -57.62
CA VAL A 769 -7.22 -6.16 -56.93
C VAL A 769 -7.85 -4.79 -57.17
N GLN A 770 -8.51 -4.22 -56.16
CA GLN A 770 -9.17 -2.91 -56.24
C GLN A 770 -8.18 -1.74 -56.12
N SER A 771 -7.08 -1.93 -55.37
CA SER A 771 -6.01 -0.92 -55.30
C SER A 771 -4.65 -1.54 -54.98
N VAL A 772 -3.59 -0.84 -55.41
CA VAL A 772 -2.18 -1.19 -55.16
C VAL A 772 -1.41 0.06 -54.74
N LYS A 773 -0.53 -0.09 -53.75
CA LYS A 773 0.48 0.90 -53.37
C LYS A 773 1.84 0.22 -53.17
N VAL A 774 2.92 0.93 -53.52
CA VAL A 774 4.30 0.45 -53.38
C VAL A 774 5.09 1.43 -52.51
N TYR A 775 5.94 0.90 -51.63
CA TYR A 775 6.69 1.66 -50.64
C TYR A 775 8.18 1.28 -50.67
N ASP A 776 9.05 2.27 -50.49
CA ASP A 776 10.48 2.03 -50.27
C ASP A 776 10.78 1.52 -48.84
N GLN A 777 12.04 1.18 -48.56
CA GLN A 777 12.49 0.69 -47.25
C GLN A 777 12.30 1.68 -46.09
N ARG A 778 11.97 2.95 -46.36
CA ARG A 778 11.71 4.00 -45.37
C ARG A 778 10.21 4.27 -45.18
N GLY A 779 9.36 3.50 -45.86
CA GLY A 779 7.89 3.66 -45.83
C GLY A 779 7.36 4.78 -46.74
N ALA A 780 8.19 5.38 -47.60
CA ALA A 780 7.73 6.40 -48.53
C ALA A 780 7.04 5.76 -49.74
N GLU A 781 5.84 6.25 -50.10
CA GLU A 781 5.07 5.75 -51.24
C GLU A 781 5.77 6.12 -52.56
N VAL A 782 6.10 5.11 -53.36
CA VAL A 782 6.74 5.26 -54.68
C VAL A 782 5.75 4.97 -55.79
N LYS A 783 5.67 5.89 -56.77
CA LYS A 783 4.73 5.76 -57.89
C LYS A 783 5.26 4.80 -58.94
N VAL A 784 4.57 3.68 -59.09
CA VAL A 784 4.73 2.68 -60.17
C VAL A 784 3.54 2.79 -61.13
N ARG A 785 3.69 2.30 -62.37
CA ARG A 785 2.56 2.27 -63.32
C ARG A 785 1.82 0.94 -63.16
N VAL A 786 0.56 1.01 -62.75
CA VAL A 786 -0.35 -0.16 -62.76
C VAL A 786 -0.76 -0.45 -64.21
N LEU A 787 -0.84 -1.73 -64.55
CA LEU A 787 -1.26 -2.29 -65.83
C LEU A 787 -2.45 -3.24 -65.59
N ASP A 788 -3.21 -3.52 -66.64
CA ASP A 788 -4.37 -4.42 -66.58
C ASP A 788 -3.98 -5.83 -66.09
N GLY A 789 -4.92 -6.52 -65.43
CA GLY A 789 -4.69 -7.88 -64.90
C GLY A 789 -3.80 -7.96 -63.65
N GLY A 790 -3.55 -6.84 -62.96
CA GLY A 790 -2.77 -6.84 -61.72
C GLY A 790 -1.25 -6.85 -61.92
N GLN A 791 -0.76 -6.33 -63.04
CA GLN A 791 0.67 -6.12 -63.26
C GLN A 791 1.11 -4.70 -62.88
N LEU A 792 2.35 -4.58 -62.42
CA LEU A 792 3.03 -3.33 -62.08
C LEU A 792 4.29 -3.20 -62.93
N ASP A 793 4.40 -2.10 -63.66
CA ASP A 793 5.65 -1.64 -64.24
C ASP A 793 6.46 -0.90 -63.17
N VAL A 794 7.51 -1.60 -62.72
CA VAL A 794 8.46 -1.21 -61.69
C VAL A 794 9.83 -0.85 -62.28
N SER A 795 9.94 -0.72 -63.60
CA SER A 795 11.20 -0.43 -64.31
C SER A 795 11.83 0.91 -63.91
N SER A 796 11.02 1.87 -63.44
CA SER A 796 11.45 3.18 -62.94
C SER A 796 12.06 3.15 -61.53
N LEU A 797 11.94 2.02 -60.80
CA LEU A 797 12.51 1.87 -59.46
C LEU A 797 14.01 1.51 -59.55
N LYS A 798 14.79 2.00 -58.56
CA LYS A 798 16.19 1.60 -58.38
C LYS A 798 16.26 0.17 -57.83
N ALA A 799 17.39 -0.50 -58.02
CA ALA A 799 17.67 -1.78 -57.37
C ALA A 799 17.46 -1.69 -55.85
N GLY A 800 16.76 -2.66 -55.25
CA GLY A 800 16.41 -2.64 -53.83
C GLY A 800 15.17 -3.46 -53.47
N ILE A 801 14.88 -3.55 -52.16
CA ILE A 801 13.68 -4.25 -51.66
C ILE A 801 12.54 -3.25 -51.47
N TYR A 802 11.37 -3.56 -52.00
CA TYR A 802 10.15 -2.74 -51.92
C TYR A 802 9.01 -3.54 -51.27
N GLN A 803 8.13 -2.83 -50.55
CA GLN A 803 6.90 -3.40 -50.00
C GLN A 803 5.71 -3.02 -50.87
N VAL A 804 4.84 -3.99 -51.17
CA VAL A 804 3.57 -3.78 -51.85
C VAL A 804 2.43 -3.95 -50.85
N SER A 805 1.43 -3.08 -50.94
CA SER A 805 0.13 -3.24 -50.30
C SER A 805 -0.94 -3.38 -51.38
N LEU A 806 -1.73 -4.45 -51.31
CA LEU A 806 -2.91 -4.70 -52.14
C LEU A 806 -4.17 -4.51 -51.30
N SER A 807 -5.31 -4.26 -51.95
CA SER A 807 -6.62 -4.40 -51.31
C SER A 807 -7.68 -4.91 -52.28
N ASP A 808 -8.62 -5.69 -51.75
CA ASP A 808 -9.86 -6.14 -52.39
C ASP A 808 -11.03 -5.16 -52.19
N GLY A 809 -10.79 -4.03 -51.50
CA GLY A 809 -11.81 -3.05 -51.11
C GLY A 809 -12.34 -3.22 -49.67
N GLN A 810 -11.95 -4.28 -48.94
CA GLN A 810 -12.36 -4.53 -47.55
C GLN A 810 -11.17 -4.85 -46.63
N LYS A 811 -10.26 -5.73 -47.04
CA LYS A 811 -9.02 -6.12 -46.34
C LYS A 811 -7.80 -5.54 -47.07
N ALA A 812 -6.69 -5.36 -46.35
CA ALA A 812 -5.43 -4.86 -46.90
C ALA A 812 -4.32 -5.90 -46.73
N PHE A 813 -3.77 -6.40 -47.83
CA PHE A 813 -2.78 -7.47 -47.87
C PHE A 813 -1.41 -6.90 -48.19
N ARG A 814 -0.35 -7.45 -47.60
CA ARG A 814 1.02 -6.93 -47.74
C ARG A 814 1.95 -8.03 -48.22
N THR A 815 2.90 -7.68 -49.08
CA THR A 815 3.94 -8.57 -49.60
C THR A 815 5.18 -7.75 -49.97
N ARG A 816 6.27 -8.41 -50.37
CA ARG A 816 7.56 -7.76 -50.67
C ARG A 816 8.14 -8.27 -51.98
N PHE A 817 8.86 -7.43 -52.71
CA PHE A 817 9.65 -7.85 -53.87
C PHE A 817 11.02 -7.18 -53.89
N VAL A 818 11.93 -7.80 -54.64
CA VAL A 818 13.26 -7.27 -54.96
C VAL A 818 13.22 -6.73 -56.39
N LYS A 819 13.56 -5.45 -56.56
CA LYS A 819 13.91 -4.85 -57.85
C LYS A 819 15.40 -5.09 -58.09
N GLU A 820 15.74 -5.66 -59.24
CA GLU A 820 17.12 -5.80 -59.74
C GLU A 820 17.61 -4.53 -60.44
#